data_AF-W8WX18-F1
#
_entry.id   AF-W8WX18-F1
#
_cell.length_a   1.000
_cell.length_b   1.000
_cell.length_c   1.000
_cell.angle_alpha   90.00
_cell.angle_beta   90.00
_cell.angle_gamma   90.00
#
_symmetry.space_group_name_H-M   'P 1'
#
loop_
_entity.id
_entity.type
_entity.pdbx_description
1 polymer ?
#
loop_
_entity_poly.entity_id
_entity_poly.type
_entity_poly.pdbx_seq_one_letter_code
_entity_poly.pdbx_strand_id
1 'polypeptide(L)'
;MCEPPICDAARRERLDDIAALLLRGELNAVFQPILWMREGALLGYEGLVRGPQGSPLRAPDRLFEAARARGLGVRVEHRCCRVVVRRFAALGLPGRLFLNISPLALLHAADGALDLPALLAESGLDPARVVIEITEQDQGAFWTDLPPVIARLRAKGLQFAIDDLGSGFSNLGRWLDLRPEFIKTDKVFTAGIQDDLLRQQILRSVCDIATVAGAVVVAEGVETLDELACMADLGVACAQGYYIQRPADEPVPPRWSELTAGLAERRLRDMRDMHEASDGRESDPAHDGAEGRALRLLRRVPCVSSAVSNEAVFDLFRRQPDLHTVPVVDDEVPVGMLTRACLIERFSLPYQRELYGPKPCRLFMDVAPLIVDMHTPLMTLSRWLAESEGHGLANDFIITGRGRYLGIGSSQDLLQALNRLQLRAAQHANPLTQLPGNVPIDRQIQRFLTAGQAFVACHADLDHFKPFNDVFGYRCGDDVIQLLGRVLSAHADAGQDFLGHIGGDDFILLFRSPDWQAKCEAMLADFSRGMARLLEGMGRVAAAGYEAEDRQGQRRHYDPPTLSLGAVLVEPGAYQSRHQIAQAASEAKTQAKKRVGPCLYVERRRPRASSAAPSATSLSTASLGVAGKEQGPTDRNL
;
A
#
# COMPACT_ATOMS: atom_id res chain seq x y z
N MET A 1 -14.53 62.41 -12.16
CA MET A 1 -15.04 62.75 -10.82
C MET A 1 -14.70 61.57 -9.92
N CYS A 2 -13.69 61.73 -9.06
CA CYS A 2 -13.39 60.73 -8.03
C CYS A 2 -14.51 60.74 -7.00
N GLU A 3 -15.08 59.56 -6.72
CA GLU A 3 -15.96 59.38 -5.57
C GLU A 3 -15.21 59.74 -4.28
N PRO A 4 -15.85 60.42 -3.31
CA PRO A 4 -15.21 60.79 -2.07
C PRO A 4 -14.94 59.54 -1.21
N PRO A 5 -13.88 59.53 -0.39
CA PRO A 5 -13.60 58.43 0.52
C PRO A 5 -14.72 58.37 1.57
N ILE A 6 -15.40 57.23 1.65
CA ILE A 6 -16.39 56.95 2.70
C ILE A 6 -15.63 56.97 4.04
N CYS A 7 -15.99 57.93 4.90
CA CYS A 7 -15.43 58.14 6.23
C CYS A 7 -15.50 56.86 7.10
N ASP A 8 -14.39 56.49 7.74
CA ASP A 8 -14.26 55.35 8.67
C ASP A 8 -15.27 55.35 9.83
N ALA A 9 -15.87 56.51 10.15
CA ALA A 9 -16.93 56.61 11.15
C ALA A 9 -18.22 55.89 10.70
N ALA A 10 -18.58 55.95 9.42
CA ALA A 10 -19.76 55.27 8.87
C ALA A 10 -19.58 53.75 8.77
N ARG A 11 -18.33 53.27 8.75
CA ARG A 11 -17.98 51.84 8.79
C ARG A 11 -18.06 51.26 10.21
N ARG A 12 -17.82 52.10 11.23
CA ARG A 12 -18.03 51.76 12.65
C ARG A 12 -19.51 51.72 13.07
N GLU A 13 -20.36 52.53 12.44
CA GLU A 13 -21.81 52.59 12.73
C GLU A 13 -22.65 51.49 12.04
N ARG A 14 -22.12 50.78 11.04
CA ARG A 14 -22.83 49.71 10.30
C ARG A 14 -22.46 48.27 10.70
N LEU A 15 -21.94 48.08 11.90
CA LEU A 15 -21.97 46.78 12.56
C LEU A 15 -23.05 46.89 13.62
N ASP A 16 -24.23 46.32 13.33
CA ASP A 16 -25.37 46.24 14.24
C ASP A 16 -24.90 46.06 15.68
N ASP A 17 -25.42 46.85 16.62
CA ASP A 17 -25.08 46.73 18.04
C ASP A 17 -25.25 45.26 18.47
N ILE A 18 -24.15 44.58 18.80
CA ILE A 18 -24.16 43.16 19.18
C ILE A 18 -25.05 42.94 20.41
N ALA A 19 -25.16 43.94 21.30
CA ALA A 19 -26.10 43.87 22.40
C ALA A 19 -27.55 43.81 21.90
N ALA A 20 -27.90 44.63 20.90
CA ALA A 20 -29.21 44.60 20.25
C ALA A 20 -29.46 43.29 19.49
N LEU A 21 -28.45 42.75 18.79
CA LEU A 21 -28.55 41.44 18.12
C LEU A 21 -28.85 40.31 19.11
N LEU A 22 -28.16 40.30 20.26
CA LEU A 22 -28.40 39.35 21.34
C LEU A 22 -29.81 39.48 21.94
N LEU A 23 -30.30 40.71 22.09
CA LEU A 23 -31.65 41.00 22.59
C LEU A 23 -32.74 40.60 21.59
N ARG A 24 -32.53 40.83 20.29
CA ARG A 24 -33.50 40.53 19.23
C ARG A 24 -33.54 39.05 18.83
N GLY A 25 -32.52 38.28 19.21
CA GLY A 25 -32.50 36.82 18.98
C GLY A 25 -32.30 36.43 17.52
N GLU A 26 -31.61 37.25 16.74
CA GLU A 26 -31.42 37.09 15.29
C GLU A 26 -30.31 36.10 14.89
N LEU A 27 -29.86 35.27 15.84
CA LEU A 27 -28.91 34.20 15.58
C LEU A 27 -29.66 32.94 15.16
N ASN A 28 -29.16 32.29 14.10
CA ASN A 28 -29.67 31.02 13.61
C ASN A 28 -28.60 29.94 13.71
N ALA A 29 -29.02 28.68 13.73
CA ALA A 29 -28.12 27.54 13.67
C ALA A 29 -28.31 26.79 12.35
N VAL A 30 -27.19 26.39 11.76
CA VAL A 30 -27.13 25.43 10.65
C VAL A 30 -26.28 24.25 11.09
N PHE A 31 -26.48 23.11 10.46
CA PHE A 31 -25.91 21.83 10.87
C PHE A 31 -25.19 21.21 9.69
N GLN A 32 -23.98 20.70 9.94
CA GLN A 32 -23.22 19.96 8.95
C GLN A 32 -23.04 18.51 9.42
N PRO A 33 -23.41 17.50 8.60
CA PRO A 33 -23.30 16.11 9.02
C PRO A 33 -21.86 15.62 9.09
N ILE A 34 -21.62 14.74 10.05
CA ILE A 34 -20.38 13.99 10.25
C ILE A 34 -20.71 12.51 10.12
N LEU A 35 -19.96 11.79 9.29
CA LEU A 35 -20.23 10.39 8.99
C LEU A 35 -19.09 9.47 9.44
N TRP A 36 -19.44 8.26 9.87
CA TRP A 36 -18.52 7.14 9.94
C TRP A 36 -18.22 6.65 8.52
N MET A 37 -16.95 6.64 8.13
CA MET A 37 -16.57 6.29 6.76
C MET A 37 -16.69 4.80 6.45
N ARG A 38 -16.54 3.93 7.46
CA ARG A 38 -16.60 2.48 7.26
C ARG A 38 -18.00 1.97 6.91
N GLU A 39 -19.02 2.46 7.61
CA GLU A 39 -20.41 2.02 7.41
C GLU A 39 -21.28 3.05 6.70
N GLY A 40 -20.76 4.27 6.51
CA GLY A 40 -21.55 5.39 6.01
C GLY A 40 -22.63 5.86 6.97
N ALA A 41 -22.54 5.46 8.24
CA ALA A 41 -23.52 5.79 9.26
C ALA A 41 -23.34 7.24 9.74
N LEU A 42 -24.44 7.92 9.99
CA LEU A 42 -24.41 9.26 10.58
C LEU A 42 -23.90 9.19 12.01
N LEU A 43 -22.76 9.83 12.29
CA LEU A 43 -22.26 10.03 13.64
C LEU A 43 -23.05 11.14 14.34
N GLY A 44 -23.26 12.26 13.63
CA GLY A 44 -23.86 13.44 14.20
C GLY A 44 -23.77 14.66 13.30
N TYR A 45 -23.91 15.84 13.90
CA TYR A 45 -23.85 17.11 13.22
C TYR A 45 -23.02 18.12 14.00
N GLU A 46 -22.19 18.88 13.29
CA GLU A 46 -21.61 20.11 13.82
C GLU A 46 -22.63 21.24 13.76
N GLY A 47 -22.88 21.85 14.92
CA GLY A 47 -23.80 22.97 15.07
C GLY A 47 -23.11 24.31 14.89
N LEU A 48 -23.36 24.95 13.75
CA LEU A 48 -22.70 26.19 13.35
C LEU A 48 -23.66 27.38 13.46
N VAL A 49 -23.24 28.45 14.13
CA VAL A 49 -24.05 29.67 14.22
C VAL A 49 -23.99 30.49 12.94
N ARG A 50 -25.07 31.18 12.60
CA ARG A 50 -25.14 32.21 11.56
C ARG A 50 -25.80 33.45 12.13
N GLY A 51 -25.21 34.61 11.88
CA GLY A 51 -25.86 35.88 12.18
C GLY A 51 -27.00 36.21 11.21
N PRO A 52 -27.56 37.43 11.31
CA PRO A 52 -28.72 37.86 10.53
C PRO A 52 -28.48 37.77 9.02
N GLN A 53 -29.49 37.32 8.28
CA GLN A 53 -29.42 37.27 6.81
C GLN A 53 -29.29 38.68 6.23
N GLY A 54 -28.35 38.85 5.29
CA GLY A 54 -28.07 40.16 4.69
C GLY A 54 -27.15 41.06 5.52
N SER A 55 -26.75 40.66 6.74
CA SER A 55 -25.79 41.41 7.57
C SER A 55 -24.35 40.92 7.36
N PRO A 56 -23.34 41.80 7.45
CA PRO A 56 -21.92 41.40 7.53
C PRO A 56 -21.63 40.46 8.70
N LEU A 57 -22.47 40.46 9.73
CA LEU A 57 -22.39 39.58 10.90
C LEU A 57 -22.94 38.17 10.64
N ARG A 58 -23.42 37.86 9.42
CA ARG A 58 -23.84 36.50 9.05
C ARG A 58 -22.70 35.50 9.21
N ALA A 59 -21.48 35.91 8.85
CA ALA A 59 -20.28 35.09 8.94
C ALA A 59 -19.80 34.98 10.41
N PRO A 60 -19.52 33.77 10.92
CA PRO A 60 -19.10 33.56 12.31
C PRO A 60 -17.87 34.39 12.71
N ASP A 61 -16.83 34.41 11.87
CA ASP A 61 -15.57 35.10 12.19
C ASP A 61 -15.81 36.58 12.49
N ARG A 62 -16.60 37.26 11.65
CA ARG A 62 -16.95 38.67 11.83
C ARG A 62 -17.84 38.90 13.04
N LEU A 63 -18.76 37.98 13.33
CA LEU A 63 -19.59 38.05 14.52
C LEU A 63 -18.75 37.97 15.80
N PHE A 64 -17.86 36.99 15.91
CA PHE A 64 -17.01 36.79 17.08
C PHE A 64 -15.95 37.88 17.23
N GLU A 65 -15.34 38.34 16.12
CA GLU A 65 -14.41 39.47 16.13
C GLU A 65 -15.10 40.74 16.66
N ALA A 66 -16.27 41.08 16.12
CA ALA A 66 -17.01 42.25 16.56
C ALA A 66 -17.50 42.13 18.02
N ALA A 67 -17.79 40.91 18.49
CA ALA A 67 -18.18 40.64 19.88
C ALA A 67 -17.01 40.81 20.86
N ARG A 68 -15.83 40.28 20.50
CA ARG A 68 -14.58 40.43 21.27
C ARG A 68 -14.18 41.89 21.37
N ALA A 69 -14.27 42.66 20.28
CA ALA A 69 -13.98 44.09 20.26
C ALA A 69 -14.87 44.92 21.22
N ARG A 70 -16.01 44.38 21.65
CA ARG A 70 -16.95 45.00 22.60
C ARG A 70 -16.95 44.36 23.98
N GLY A 71 -16.06 43.41 24.26
CA GLY A 71 -16.05 42.67 25.53
C GLY A 71 -17.26 41.76 25.74
N LEU A 72 -17.99 41.41 24.67
CA LEU A 72 -19.19 40.57 24.72
C LEU A 72 -18.94 39.13 24.22
N GLY A 73 -17.69 38.75 23.92
CA GLY A 73 -17.33 37.46 23.31
C GLY A 73 -17.96 36.25 24.00
N VAL A 74 -17.68 36.05 25.30
CA VAL A 74 -18.24 34.91 26.07
C VAL A 74 -19.77 34.91 26.10
N ARG A 75 -20.40 36.09 26.24
CA ARG A 75 -21.86 36.20 26.25
C ARG A 75 -22.47 35.80 24.90
N VAL A 76 -21.80 36.15 23.81
CA VAL A 76 -22.20 35.74 22.46
C VAL A 76 -22.04 34.24 22.29
N GLU A 77 -20.92 33.65 22.68
CA GLU A 77 -20.69 32.19 22.62
C GLU A 77 -21.73 31.40 23.42
N HIS A 78 -22.04 31.82 24.65
CA HIS A 78 -23.10 31.18 25.44
C HIS A 78 -24.48 31.30 24.78
N ARG A 79 -24.76 32.42 24.11
CA ARG A 79 -25.99 32.58 23.34
C ARG A 79 -26.00 31.66 22.12
N CYS A 80 -24.88 31.53 21.40
CA CYS A 80 -24.73 30.59 20.29
C CYS A 80 -25.02 29.16 20.74
N CYS A 81 -24.46 28.73 21.88
CA CYS A 81 -24.73 27.42 22.47
C CYS A 81 -26.23 27.17 22.68
N ARG A 82 -26.94 28.14 23.29
CA ARG A 82 -28.39 28.05 23.50
C ARG A 82 -29.16 27.93 22.19
N VAL A 83 -28.78 28.68 21.16
CA VAL A 83 -29.43 28.67 19.84
C VAL A 83 -29.23 27.32 19.15
N VAL A 84 -27.99 26.83 19.11
CA VAL A 84 -27.63 25.56 18.46
C VAL A 84 -28.33 24.38 19.15
N VAL A 85 -28.23 24.27 20.48
CA VAL A 85 -28.83 23.19 21.26
C VAL A 85 -30.35 23.15 21.08
N ARG A 86 -31.02 24.30 21.21
CA ARG A 86 -32.48 24.37 21.07
C ARG A 86 -32.94 24.05 19.66
N ARG A 87 -32.22 24.52 18.63
CA ARG A 87 -32.57 24.22 17.24
C ARG A 87 -32.34 22.75 16.91
N PHE A 88 -31.25 22.15 17.37
CA PHE A 88 -30.97 20.72 17.20
C PHE A 88 -32.08 19.86 17.81
N ALA A 89 -32.47 20.18 19.06
CA ALA A 89 -33.58 19.51 19.75
C ALA A 89 -34.92 19.70 19.02
N ALA A 90 -35.25 20.94 18.62
CA ALA A 90 -36.50 21.26 17.96
C ALA A 90 -36.66 20.54 16.60
N LEU A 91 -35.57 20.32 15.89
CA LEU A 91 -35.55 19.55 14.64
C LEU A 91 -35.61 18.04 14.85
N GLY A 92 -35.37 17.56 16.07
CA GLY A 92 -35.30 16.12 16.36
C GLY A 92 -34.17 15.42 15.59
N LEU A 93 -33.07 16.13 15.29
CA LEU A 93 -31.98 15.57 14.50
C LEU A 93 -31.40 14.33 15.19
N PRO A 94 -31.06 13.25 14.45
CA PRO A 94 -30.44 12.05 15.00
C PRO A 94 -28.94 12.23 15.28
N GLY A 95 -28.29 11.24 15.88
CA GLY A 95 -26.84 11.25 16.11
C GLY A 95 -26.38 12.20 17.23
N ARG A 96 -25.11 12.60 17.22
CA ARG A 96 -24.53 13.52 18.21
C ARG A 96 -24.57 14.97 17.73
N LEU A 97 -24.63 15.92 18.66
CA LEU A 97 -24.41 17.34 18.41
C LEU A 97 -22.98 17.69 18.81
N PHE A 98 -22.19 18.13 17.85
CA PHE A 98 -20.88 18.72 18.05
C PHE A 98 -21.06 20.23 18.22
N LEU A 99 -20.63 20.74 19.38
CA LEU A 99 -20.89 22.10 19.83
C LEU A 99 -19.58 22.82 20.14
N ASN A 100 -19.26 23.82 19.31
CA ASN A 100 -18.11 24.70 19.47
C ASN A 100 -18.22 25.59 20.72
N ILE A 101 -17.18 25.61 21.55
CA ILE A 101 -17.02 26.55 22.66
C ILE A 101 -15.53 26.84 22.94
N SER A 102 -15.17 28.11 23.17
CA SER A 102 -13.80 28.45 23.56
C SER A 102 -13.48 27.97 24.99
N PRO A 103 -12.19 27.73 25.31
CA PRO A 103 -11.72 27.50 26.68
C PRO A 103 -12.28 28.49 27.70
N LEU A 104 -12.20 29.79 27.41
CA LEU A 104 -12.64 30.84 28.32
C LEU A 104 -14.16 30.80 28.55
N ALA A 105 -14.94 30.61 27.48
CA ALA A 105 -16.38 30.50 27.61
C ALA A 105 -16.80 29.24 28.38
N LEU A 106 -16.08 28.12 28.24
CA LEU A 106 -16.35 26.90 29.00
C LEU A 106 -16.05 27.07 30.50
N LEU A 107 -14.95 27.75 30.85
CA LEU A 107 -14.63 28.07 32.25
C LEU A 107 -15.70 29.00 32.85
N HIS A 108 -16.10 30.07 32.17
CA HIS A 108 -17.16 30.95 32.66
C HIS A 108 -18.54 30.27 32.73
N ALA A 109 -18.82 29.30 31.85
CA ALA A 109 -20.02 28.47 31.95
C ALA A 109 -20.03 27.68 33.27
N ALA A 110 -18.86 27.14 33.65
CA ALA A 110 -18.67 26.41 34.90
C ALA A 110 -18.90 27.24 36.17
N ASP A 111 -18.78 28.57 36.07
CA ASP A 111 -19.04 29.56 37.14
C ASP A 111 -20.49 30.08 37.17
N GLY A 112 -21.38 29.53 36.33
CA GLY A 112 -22.82 29.81 36.35
C GLY A 112 -23.35 30.74 35.26
N ALA A 113 -22.50 31.23 34.34
CA ALA A 113 -22.96 32.03 33.20
C ALA A 113 -23.75 31.21 32.16
N LEU A 114 -23.50 29.89 32.11
CA LEU A 114 -24.25 28.93 31.30
C LEU A 114 -24.27 27.56 32.00
N ASP A 115 -25.40 27.19 32.59
CA ASP A 115 -25.63 25.81 33.04
C ASP A 115 -26.00 24.93 31.85
N LEU A 116 -24.97 24.38 31.21
CA LEU A 116 -25.11 23.53 30.02
C LEU A 116 -25.96 22.27 30.32
N PRO A 117 -25.75 21.53 31.43
CA PRO A 117 -26.65 20.45 31.83
C PRO A 117 -28.12 20.86 31.96
N ALA A 118 -28.42 22.01 32.58
CA ALA A 118 -29.80 22.49 32.67
C ALA A 118 -30.39 22.83 31.29
N LEU A 119 -29.61 23.48 30.41
CA LEU A 119 -30.03 23.77 29.03
C LEU A 119 -30.35 22.49 28.25
N LEU A 120 -29.55 21.44 28.41
CA LEU A 120 -29.78 20.14 27.77
C LEU A 120 -31.05 19.47 28.30
N ALA A 121 -31.24 19.48 29.62
CA ALA A 121 -32.45 18.96 30.25
C ALA A 121 -33.72 19.71 29.80
N GLU A 122 -33.69 21.05 29.78
CA GLU A 122 -34.79 21.89 29.27
C GLU A 122 -35.14 21.58 27.80
N SER A 123 -34.12 21.21 27.02
CA SER A 123 -34.27 20.90 25.59
C SER A 123 -34.58 19.42 25.33
N GLY A 124 -34.67 18.58 26.37
CA GLY A 124 -34.89 17.14 26.25
C GLY A 124 -33.76 16.38 25.57
N LEU A 125 -32.53 16.91 25.59
CA LEU A 125 -31.36 16.27 25.00
C LEU A 125 -30.56 15.51 26.06
N ASP A 126 -30.27 14.24 25.75
CA ASP A 126 -29.34 13.43 26.53
C ASP A 126 -27.92 14.01 26.42
N PRO A 127 -27.24 14.31 27.55
CA PRO A 127 -25.85 14.75 27.55
C PRO A 127 -24.88 13.86 26.77
N ALA A 128 -25.13 12.54 26.72
CA ALA A 128 -24.32 11.60 25.93
C ALA A 128 -24.41 11.81 24.41
N ARG A 129 -25.37 12.62 23.96
CA ARG A 129 -25.49 13.05 22.57
C ARG A 129 -24.76 14.36 22.28
N VAL A 130 -24.06 14.96 23.23
CA VAL A 130 -23.38 16.24 23.05
C VAL A 130 -21.88 16.08 23.18
N VAL A 131 -21.17 16.49 22.13
CA VAL A 131 -19.72 16.57 22.06
C VAL A 131 -19.33 18.03 22.08
N ILE A 132 -18.49 18.43 23.02
CA ILE A 132 -18.00 19.80 23.16
C ILE A 132 -16.68 19.92 22.40
N GLU A 133 -16.65 20.76 21.38
CA GLU A 133 -15.46 21.04 20.57
C GLU A 133 -14.72 22.22 21.17
N ILE A 134 -13.49 21.98 21.62
CA ILE A 134 -12.60 23.00 22.16
C ILE A 134 -11.72 23.54 21.04
N THR A 135 -11.95 24.79 20.64
CA THR A 135 -11.19 25.46 19.58
C THR A 135 -9.82 25.95 20.09
N GLU A 136 -8.76 25.81 19.29
CA GLU A 136 -7.38 26.15 19.67
C GLU A 136 -7.07 27.66 19.69
N GLN A 137 -7.94 28.52 19.16
CA GLN A 137 -7.63 29.94 18.90
C GLN A 137 -7.24 30.79 20.14
N ASP A 138 -7.45 30.29 21.37
CA ASP A 138 -7.02 30.95 22.61
C ASP A 138 -5.67 30.42 23.13
N GLN A 139 -4.60 31.20 22.91
CA GLN A 139 -3.24 30.94 23.43
C GLN A 139 -3.04 31.35 24.92
N GLY A 140 -4.13 31.52 25.68
CA GLY A 140 -4.08 31.98 27.06
C GLY A 140 -3.70 30.89 28.09
N ALA A 141 -3.43 31.30 29.34
CA ALA A 141 -3.10 30.41 30.46
C ALA A 141 -4.27 29.53 30.96
N PHE A 142 -5.39 29.48 30.22
CA PHE A 142 -6.65 28.82 30.60
C PHE A 142 -6.60 27.29 30.51
N TRP A 143 -5.61 26.74 29.80
CA TRP A 143 -5.47 25.30 29.58
C TRP A 143 -5.17 24.50 30.86
N THR A 144 -4.61 25.15 31.89
CA THR A 144 -4.33 24.50 33.18
C THR A 144 -5.60 24.28 34.02
N ASP A 145 -6.62 25.13 33.87
CA ASP A 145 -7.85 25.08 34.67
C ASP A 145 -8.99 24.29 33.99
N LEU A 146 -8.79 23.92 32.72
CA LEU A 146 -9.74 23.17 31.90
C LEU A 146 -10.00 21.71 32.35
N PRO A 147 -8.98 20.91 32.71
CA PRO A 147 -9.18 19.48 33.01
C PRO A 147 -10.21 19.20 34.11
N PRO A 148 -10.25 19.92 35.25
CA PRO A 148 -11.29 19.73 36.27
C PRO A 148 -12.71 20.02 35.77
N VAL A 149 -12.88 21.06 34.95
CA VAL A 149 -14.18 21.43 34.36
C VAL A 149 -14.65 20.37 33.38
N ILE A 150 -13.75 19.91 32.50
CA ILE A 150 -14.01 18.82 31.54
C ILE A 150 -14.39 17.54 32.28
N ALA A 151 -13.65 17.16 33.33
CA ALA A 151 -13.94 15.96 34.11
C ALA A 151 -15.35 16.02 34.75
N ARG A 152 -15.75 17.18 35.28
CA ARG A 152 -17.09 17.38 35.86
C ARG A 152 -18.21 17.26 34.81
N LEU A 153 -18.00 17.80 33.61
CA LEU A 153 -18.97 17.72 32.53
C LEU A 153 -19.02 16.31 31.92
N ARG A 154 -17.87 15.64 31.79
CA ARG A 154 -17.77 14.24 31.37
C ARG A 154 -18.50 13.30 32.34
N ALA A 155 -18.42 13.55 33.64
CA ALA A 155 -19.18 12.82 34.66
C ALA A 155 -20.71 12.99 34.52
N LYS A 156 -21.17 14.02 33.80
CA LYS A 156 -22.59 14.22 33.45
C LYS A 156 -22.96 13.60 32.10
N GLY A 157 -22.03 12.93 31.43
CA GLY A 157 -22.25 12.22 30.15
C GLY A 157 -21.78 12.97 28.91
N LEU A 158 -21.33 14.23 29.02
CA LEU A 158 -20.82 14.97 27.85
C LEU A 158 -19.49 14.37 27.35
N GLN A 159 -19.28 14.48 26.04
CA GLN A 159 -18.04 14.08 25.39
C GLN A 159 -17.28 15.33 24.90
N PHE A 160 -16.03 15.15 24.50
CA PHE A 160 -15.13 16.23 24.11
C PHE A 160 -14.40 15.93 22.82
N ALA A 161 -14.20 16.98 22.04
CA ALA A 161 -13.36 16.99 20.87
C ALA A 161 -12.33 18.12 20.97
N ILE A 162 -11.18 17.91 20.35
CA ILE A 162 -10.19 18.97 20.09
C ILE A 162 -10.24 19.29 18.59
N ASP A 163 -10.28 20.58 18.26
CA ASP A 163 -10.38 21.09 16.90
C ASP A 163 -9.04 21.67 16.37
N ASP A 164 -8.91 21.82 15.05
CA ASP A 164 -7.79 22.45 14.34
C ASP A 164 -6.39 21.83 14.53
N LEU A 165 -6.25 20.50 14.44
CA LEU A 165 -4.91 19.89 14.37
C LEU A 165 -4.19 20.37 13.10
N GLY A 166 -3.06 21.08 13.24
CA GLY A 166 -2.16 21.46 12.13
C GLY A 166 -1.57 22.86 12.17
N SER A 167 -2.13 23.78 12.95
CA SER A 167 -1.69 25.19 12.97
C SER A 167 -0.54 25.49 13.96
N GLY A 168 -0.17 24.53 14.82
CA GLY A 168 0.97 24.62 15.73
C GLY A 168 1.42 23.28 16.33
N PHE A 169 2.73 23.10 16.54
CA PHE A 169 3.38 21.85 16.99
C PHE A 169 3.07 21.42 18.46
N SER A 170 2.08 22.02 19.14
CA SER A 170 1.88 21.88 20.60
C SER A 170 0.70 21.01 21.04
N ASN A 171 0.05 20.26 20.14
CA ASN A 171 -1.24 19.62 20.41
C ASN A 171 -1.21 18.25 21.10
N LEU A 172 -0.11 17.49 21.02
CA LEU A 172 -0.01 16.18 21.64
C LEU A 172 -0.05 16.22 23.18
N GLY A 173 0.51 17.26 23.80
CA GLY A 173 0.43 17.45 25.25
C GLY A 173 -1.01 17.61 25.73
N ARG A 174 -1.81 18.38 24.97
CA ARG A 174 -3.23 18.61 25.29
C ARG A 174 -4.07 17.34 25.17
N TRP A 175 -3.73 16.43 24.26
CA TRP A 175 -4.41 15.14 24.13
C TRP A 175 -4.25 14.31 25.40
N LEU A 176 -3.04 14.29 25.96
CA LEU A 176 -2.73 13.54 27.16
C LEU A 176 -3.45 14.11 28.39
N ASP A 177 -3.52 15.45 28.48
CA ASP A 177 -4.14 16.14 29.60
C ASP A 177 -5.68 16.07 29.56
N LEU A 178 -6.29 16.25 28.37
CA LEU A 178 -7.74 16.35 28.23
C LEU A 178 -8.42 15.00 27.94
N ARG A 179 -7.69 14.07 27.32
CA ARG A 179 -8.17 12.76 26.83
C ARG A 179 -9.52 12.86 26.10
N PRO A 180 -9.58 13.57 24.97
CA PRO A 180 -10.83 13.76 24.24
C PRO A 180 -11.29 12.45 23.60
N GLU A 181 -12.60 12.28 23.44
CA GLU A 181 -13.19 11.17 22.71
C GLU A 181 -13.06 11.36 21.18
N PHE A 182 -12.90 12.61 20.73
CA PHE A 182 -12.79 12.99 19.32
C PHE A 182 -11.61 13.93 19.04
N ILE A 183 -11.02 13.79 17.85
CA ILE A 183 -9.96 14.67 17.36
C ILE A 183 -10.36 15.09 15.94
N LYS A 184 -10.47 16.39 15.69
CA LYS A 184 -10.73 16.91 14.35
C LYS A 184 -9.43 17.39 13.70
N THR A 185 -9.23 17.04 12.43
CA THR A 185 -8.05 17.47 11.67
C THR A 185 -8.38 18.62 10.75
N ASP A 186 -7.53 19.65 10.72
CA ASP A 186 -7.71 20.81 9.85
C ASP A 186 -7.72 20.40 8.36
N LYS A 187 -8.48 21.15 7.55
CA LYS A 187 -8.54 21.03 6.07
C LYS A 187 -7.16 21.01 5.39
N VAL A 188 -6.10 21.56 6.00
CA VAL A 188 -4.72 21.47 5.52
C VAL A 188 -4.28 20.02 5.33
N PHE A 189 -4.77 19.09 6.16
CA PHE A 189 -4.49 17.66 6.01
C PHE A 189 -5.32 16.98 4.94
N THR A 190 -6.48 17.55 4.58
CA THR A 190 -7.44 16.93 3.67
C THR A 190 -7.26 17.38 2.22
N ALA A 191 -7.07 18.69 1.99
CA ALA A 191 -7.19 19.31 0.67
C ALA A 191 -6.11 18.84 -0.32
N GLY A 192 -6.43 17.92 -1.23
CA GLY A 192 -5.47 17.31 -2.16
C GLY A 192 -4.56 16.23 -1.56
N ILE A 193 -5.02 15.54 -0.51
CA ILE A 193 -4.25 14.49 0.18
C ILE A 193 -3.84 13.33 -0.73
N GLN A 194 -4.64 13.00 -1.74
CA GLN A 194 -4.37 11.89 -2.66
C GLN A 194 -3.04 12.02 -3.41
N ASP A 195 -2.54 13.25 -3.60
CA ASP A 195 -1.32 13.55 -4.36
C ASP A 195 -0.09 13.80 -3.46
N ASP A 196 -0.25 13.80 -2.13
CA ASP A 196 0.78 14.19 -1.16
C ASP A 196 1.09 13.07 -0.16
N LEU A 197 2.11 12.26 -0.49
CA LEU A 197 2.54 11.12 0.34
C LEU A 197 2.98 11.51 1.75
N LEU A 198 3.58 12.70 1.93
CA LEU A 198 4.00 13.16 3.25
C LEU A 198 2.77 13.46 4.12
N ARG A 199 1.78 14.11 3.54
CA ARG A 199 0.52 14.42 4.23
C ARG A 199 -0.26 13.16 4.59
N GLN A 200 -0.29 12.18 3.69
CA GLN A 200 -0.85 10.84 3.96
C GLN A 200 -0.16 10.18 5.16
N GLN A 201 1.18 10.19 5.20
CA GLN A 201 1.94 9.60 6.30
C GLN A 201 1.74 10.32 7.64
N ILE A 202 1.63 11.66 7.63
CA ILE A 202 1.34 12.44 8.84
C ILE A 202 -0.06 12.10 9.35
N LEU A 203 -1.06 12.12 8.48
CA LEU A 203 -2.44 11.81 8.86
C LEU A 203 -2.59 10.37 9.39
N ARG A 204 -1.87 9.41 8.79
CA ARG A 204 -1.80 8.03 9.30
C ARG A 204 -1.22 7.97 10.72
N SER A 205 -0.09 8.65 10.94
CA SER A 205 0.51 8.76 12.28
C SER A 205 -0.45 9.37 13.31
N VAL A 206 -1.21 10.40 12.91
CA VAL A 206 -2.24 11.03 13.75
C VAL A 206 -3.33 10.02 14.11
N CYS A 207 -3.79 9.21 13.16
CA CYS A 207 -4.79 8.15 13.39
C CYS A 207 -4.28 7.07 14.34
N ASP A 208 -3.03 6.64 14.18
CA ASP A 208 -2.41 5.63 15.06
C ASP A 208 -2.33 6.14 16.51
N ILE A 209 -1.87 7.38 16.70
CA ILE A 209 -1.77 7.98 18.04
C ILE A 209 -3.16 8.15 18.67
N ALA A 210 -4.14 8.65 17.90
CA ALA A 210 -5.51 8.80 18.35
C ALA A 210 -6.12 7.45 18.79
N THR A 211 -5.89 6.40 18.01
CA THR A 211 -6.35 5.04 18.32
C THR A 211 -5.78 4.54 19.64
N VAL A 212 -4.48 4.71 19.87
CA VAL A 212 -3.83 4.36 21.15
C VAL A 212 -4.37 5.19 22.31
N ALA A 213 -4.71 6.45 22.07
CA ALA A 213 -5.32 7.34 23.07
C ALA A 213 -6.81 7.03 23.33
N GLY A 214 -7.43 6.14 22.55
CA GLY A 214 -8.86 5.82 22.64
C GLY A 214 -9.77 6.90 22.04
N ALA A 215 -9.24 7.74 21.16
CA ALA A 215 -9.93 8.84 20.51
C ALA A 215 -10.25 8.51 19.04
N VAL A 216 -11.31 9.12 18.51
CA VAL A 216 -11.77 8.93 17.13
C VAL A 216 -11.39 10.15 16.29
N VAL A 217 -10.71 9.93 15.17
CA VAL A 217 -10.33 11.00 14.24
C VAL A 217 -11.48 11.34 13.29
N VAL A 218 -11.76 12.64 13.16
CA VAL A 218 -12.70 13.25 12.21
C VAL A 218 -11.90 14.12 11.24
N ALA A 219 -11.88 13.76 9.96
CA ALA A 219 -11.28 14.63 8.95
C ALA A 219 -12.24 15.71 8.48
N GLU A 220 -11.78 16.96 8.50
CA GLU A 220 -12.55 18.10 8.03
C GLU A 220 -12.15 18.55 6.62
N GLY A 221 -13.06 19.23 5.95
CA GLY A 221 -12.79 19.87 4.67
C GLY A 221 -12.74 18.89 3.50
N VAL A 222 -13.48 17.78 3.58
CA VAL A 222 -13.61 16.85 2.43
C VAL A 222 -14.42 17.52 1.31
N GLU A 223 -13.78 17.83 0.19
CA GLU A 223 -14.41 18.52 -0.93
C GLU A 223 -14.57 17.62 -2.17
N THR A 224 -13.82 16.53 -2.25
CA THR A 224 -13.84 15.60 -3.38
C THR A 224 -14.01 14.13 -2.96
N LEU A 225 -14.43 13.31 -3.94
CA LEU A 225 -14.45 11.85 -3.79
C LEU A 225 -13.04 11.28 -3.58
N ASP A 226 -12.04 11.86 -4.23
CA ASP A 226 -10.65 11.38 -4.18
C ASP A 226 -10.05 11.57 -2.78
N GLU A 227 -10.33 12.71 -2.15
CA GLU A 227 -9.96 12.96 -0.76
C GLU A 227 -10.67 11.96 0.17
N LEU A 228 -12.00 11.80 0.03
CA LEU A 228 -12.78 10.87 0.84
C LEU A 228 -12.24 9.43 0.72
N ALA A 229 -11.92 9.00 -0.50
CA ALA A 229 -11.35 7.69 -0.79
C ALA A 229 -10.00 7.50 -0.09
N CYS A 230 -9.09 8.44 -0.30
CA CYS A 230 -7.74 8.40 0.28
C CYS A 230 -7.80 8.37 1.82
N MET A 231 -8.64 9.19 2.44
CA MET A 231 -8.79 9.20 3.90
C MET A 231 -9.38 7.90 4.45
N ALA A 232 -10.33 7.28 3.73
CA ALA A 232 -10.85 5.97 4.10
C ALA A 232 -9.76 4.88 4.02
N ASP A 233 -8.93 4.90 2.97
CA ASP A 233 -7.81 3.96 2.80
C ASP A 233 -6.72 4.15 3.87
N LEU A 234 -6.53 5.38 4.37
CA LEU A 234 -5.61 5.70 5.48
C LEU A 234 -6.14 5.31 6.87
N GLY A 235 -7.37 4.81 6.96
CA GLY A 235 -7.98 4.38 8.23
C GLY A 235 -8.56 5.52 9.07
N VAL A 236 -8.81 6.70 8.48
CA VAL A 236 -9.54 7.77 9.16
C VAL A 236 -10.97 7.27 9.45
N ALA A 237 -11.45 7.47 10.67
CA ALA A 237 -12.70 6.88 11.12
C ALA A 237 -13.93 7.66 10.64
N CYS A 238 -13.86 8.98 10.70
CA CYS A 238 -14.98 9.88 10.44
C CYS A 238 -14.59 11.00 9.47
N ALA A 239 -15.56 11.54 8.74
CA ALA A 239 -15.35 12.66 7.82
C ALA A 239 -16.50 13.67 7.82
N GLN A 240 -16.13 14.92 7.56
CA GLN A 240 -17.01 16.06 7.39
C GLN A 240 -16.50 16.96 6.25
N GLY A 241 -17.39 17.40 5.37
CA GLY A 241 -17.00 18.31 4.29
C GLY A 241 -18.12 18.61 3.31
N TYR A 242 -17.85 19.52 2.37
CA TYR A 242 -18.84 19.95 1.37
C TYR A 242 -19.19 18.86 0.37
N TYR A 243 -18.28 17.91 0.13
CA TYR A 243 -18.58 16.72 -0.67
C TYR A 243 -19.72 15.90 -0.06
N ILE A 244 -19.70 15.76 1.27
CA ILE A 244 -20.73 15.02 2.03
C ILE A 244 -22.03 15.82 2.04
N GLN A 245 -21.98 17.02 2.63
CA GLN A 245 -23.08 17.98 2.61
C GLN A 245 -22.58 19.33 3.14
N ARG A 246 -23.07 20.42 2.55
CA ARG A 246 -22.86 21.78 3.08
C ARG A 246 -23.71 22.01 4.35
N PRO A 247 -23.28 22.90 5.27
CA PRO A 247 -24.10 23.26 6.42
C PRO A 247 -25.48 23.78 6.00
N ALA A 248 -26.54 23.21 6.58
CA ALA A 248 -27.93 23.53 6.26
C ALA A 248 -28.77 23.77 7.53
N ASP A 249 -29.77 24.63 7.44
CA ASP A 249 -30.73 24.89 8.52
C ASP A 249 -31.66 23.70 8.80
N GLU A 250 -31.91 22.87 7.80
CA GLU A 250 -32.62 21.59 7.88
C GLU A 250 -31.83 20.52 7.10
N PRO A 251 -30.79 19.91 7.71
CA PRO A 251 -29.94 18.96 7.02
C PRO A 251 -30.68 17.64 6.75
N VAL A 252 -30.44 17.06 5.58
CA VAL A 252 -30.93 15.71 5.25
C VAL A 252 -29.82 14.69 5.55
N PRO A 253 -30.09 13.59 6.28
CA PRO A 253 -29.09 12.55 6.49
C PRO A 253 -28.48 12.08 5.16
N PRO A 254 -27.16 12.22 4.95
CA PRO A 254 -26.52 11.82 3.71
C PRO A 254 -26.68 10.32 3.47
N ARG A 255 -26.82 9.93 2.20
CA ARG A 255 -26.87 8.52 1.81
C ARG A 255 -25.50 8.08 1.32
N TRP A 256 -24.87 7.17 2.08
CA TRP A 256 -23.53 6.69 1.76
C TRP A 256 -23.39 6.12 0.36
N SER A 257 -24.39 5.40 -0.13
CA SER A 257 -24.40 4.82 -1.49
C SER A 257 -24.33 5.87 -2.59
N GLU A 258 -24.88 7.07 -2.36
CA GLU A 258 -24.83 8.18 -3.33
C GLU A 258 -23.45 8.85 -3.31
N LEU A 259 -22.86 9.03 -2.13
CA LEU A 259 -21.52 9.61 -1.94
C LEU A 259 -20.40 8.71 -2.49
N THR A 260 -20.61 7.39 -2.50
CA THR A 260 -19.60 6.39 -2.87
C THR A 260 -19.85 5.74 -4.23
N ALA A 261 -20.91 6.12 -4.95
CA ALA A 261 -21.23 5.57 -6.27
C ALA A 261 -20.04 5.65 -7.25
N GLY A 262 -19.24 6.73 -7.15
CA GLY A 262 -18.05 6.91 -7.98
C GLY A 262 -16.81 6.12 -7.53
N LEU A 263 -16.76 5.55 -6.32
CA LEU A 263 -15.58 4.81 -5.82
C LEU A 263 -15.34 3.54 -6.64
N ALA A 264 -16.40 2.87 -7.07
CA ALA A 264 -16.29 1.68 -7.93
C ALA A 264 -15.72 2.04 -9.30
N GLU A 265 -16.21 3.13 -9.91
CA GLU A 265 -15.71 3.63 -11.20
C GLU A 265 -14.29 4.21 -11.11
N ARG A 266 -13.93 4.81 -9.96
CA ARG A 266 -12.59 5.30 -9.67
C ARG A 266 -11.62 4.15 -9.48
N ARG A 267 -11.94 3.14 -8.64
CA ARG A 267 -11.09 1.95 -8.49
C ARG A 267 -10.91 1.21 -9.81
N LEU A 268 -11.93 1.16 -10.68
CA LEU A 268 -11.81 0.64 -12.05
C LEU A 268 -10.92 1.52 -12.95
N ARG A 269 -10.92 2.84 -12.77
CA ARG A 269 -10.03 3.79 -13.46
C ARG A 269 -8.60 3.70 -12.93
N ASP A 270 -8.37 3.75 -11.62
CA ASP A 270 -7.06 3.57 -11.00
C ASP A 270 -6.44 2.20 -11.39
N MET A 271 -7.25 1.14 -11.47
CA MET A 271 -6.82 -0.16 -11.98
C MET A 271 -6.48 -0.18 -13.47
N ARG A 272 -7.09 0.70 -14.29
CA ARG A 272 -6.81 0.87 -15.72
C ARG A 272 -5.59 1.77 -15.94
N ASP A 273 -5.51 2.90 -15.24
CA ASP A 273 -4.44 3.88 -15.32
C ASP A 273 -3.14 3.31 -14.72
N MET A 274 -3.21 2.44 -13.69
CA MET A 274 -2.06 1.66 -13.23
C MET A 274 -1.70 0.50 -14.17
N HIS A 275 -2.67 -0.09 -14.90
CA HIS A 275 -2.35 -1.04 -15.98
C HIS A 275 -1.60 -0.33 -17.12
N GLU A 276 -2.05 0.85 -17.53
CA GLU A 276 -1.42 1.67 -18.58
C GLU A 276 -0.08 2.26 -18.15
N ALA A 277 0.08 2.65 -16.88
CA ALA A 277 1.38 3.06 -16.31
C ALA A 277 2.32 1.87 -16.09
N SER A 278 1.80 0.64 -15.94
CA SER A 278 2.60 -0.60 -15.90
C SER A 278 2.92 -1.16 -17.29
N ASP A 279 2.10 -0.86 -18.31
CA ASP A 279 2.33 -1.26 -19.71
C ASP A 279 3.54 -0.52 -20.33
N GLY A 280 4.03 0.54 -19.69
CA GLY A 280 5.31 1.19 -20.04
C GLY A 280 6.56 0.45 -19.54
N ARG A 281 6.40 -0.60 -18.71
CA ARG A 281 7.47 -1.52 -18.32
C ARG A 281 6.95 -2.94 -18.53
N GLU A 282 7.16 -3.47 -19.73
CA GLU A 282 6.98 -4.89 -20.04
C GLU A 282 7.83 -5.76 -19.08
N SER A 283 7.33 -6.00 -17.87
CA SER A 283 7.65 -7.21 -17.12
C SER A 283 6.94 -8.35 -17.86
N ASP A 284 7.70 -8.96 -18.77
CA ASP A 284 7.35 -10.10 -19.62
C ASP A 284 6.27 -11.02 -18.99
N PRO A 285 5.05 -11.09 -19.58
CA PRO A 285 3.92 -11.87 -19.06
C PRO A 285 4.17 -13.38 -18.95
N ALA A 286 5.31 -13.87 -19.45
CA ALA A 286 5.74 -15.27 -19.41
C ALA A 286 6.51 -15.68 -18.14
N HIS A 287 6.71 -14.79 -17.16
CA HIS A 287 7.47 -15.12 -15.94
C HIS A 287 6.72 -15.93 -14.87
N ASP A 288 5.40 -16.04 -14.96
CA ASP A 288 4.61 -16.88 -14.05
C ASP A 288 3.56 -17.65 -14.86
N GLY A 289 3.81 -18.95 -15.04
CA GLY A 289 2.74 -19.91 -15.29
C GLY A 289 1.66 -19.76 -14.20
N ALA A 290 0.55 -20.48 -14.32
CA ALA A 290 -0.58 -20.40 -13.39
C ALA A 290 -0.22 -20.53 -11.88
N GLU A 291 1.02 -20.89 -11.53
CA GLU A 291 1.57 -20.96 -10.17
C GLU A 291 1.73 -19.62 -9.45
N GLY A 292 2.02 -18.50 -10.14
CA GLY A 292 2.25 -17.19 -9.52
C GLY A 292 1.06 -16.22 -9.60
N ARG A 293 -0.14 -16.74 -9.84
CA ARG A 293 -1.37 -15.93 -10.00
C ARG A 293 -2.44 -16.27 -8.98
N ALA A 294 -3.38 -15.35 -8.75
CA ALA A 294 -4.46 -15.47 -7.79
C ALA A 294 -5.31 -16.74 -8.01
N LEU A 295 -5.44 -17.23 -9.26
CA LEU A 295 -6.08 -18.51 -9.57
C LEU A 295 -5.55 -19.67 -8.73
N ARG A 296 -4.27 -19.64 -8.32
CA ARG A 296 -3.65 -20.69 -7.51
C ARG A 296 -4.22 -20.78 -6.10
N LEU A 297 -4.77 -19.66 -5.60
CA LEU A 297 -5.36 -19.53 -4.28
C LEU A 297 -6.87 -19.82 -4.29
N LEU A 298 -7.44 -20.15 -5.45
CA LEU A 298 -8.88 -20.34 -5.62
C LEU A 298 -9.41 -21.52 -4.80
N ARG A 299 -10.24 -21.20 -3.81
CA ARG A 299 -11.10 -22.13 -3.07
C ARG A 299 -12.55 -21.88 -3.45
N ARG A 300 -13.24 -22.94 -3.88
CA ARG A 300 -14.67 -22.87 -4.18
C ARG A 300 -15.45 -23.02 -2.89
N VAL A 301 -16.26 -22.01 -2.58
CA VAL A 301 -17.17 -22.00 -1.43
C VAL A 301 -18.58 -21.69 -1.91
N PRO A 302 -19.63 -22.11 -1.18
CA PRO A 302 -20.99 -21.71 -1.50
C PRO A 302 -21.16 -20.20 -1.40
N CYS A 303 -21.83 -19.59 -2.38
CA CYS A 303 -22.24 -18.19 -2.37
C CYS A 303 -23.75 -18.06 -2.18
N VAL A 304 -24.21 -16.86 -1.80
CA VAL A 304 -25.63 -16.54 -1.62
C VAL A 304 -25.98 -15.24 -2.36
N SER A 305 -27.25 -15.07 -2.74
CA SER A 305 -27.73 -13.77 -3.25
C SER A 305 -27.90 -12.77 -2.10
N SER A 306 -27.79 -11.47 -2.41
CA SER A 306 -27.95 -10.38 -1.44
C SER A 306 -29.35 -10.32 -0.80
N ALA A 307 -30.35 -10.95 -1.44
CA ALA A 307 -31.72 -11.06 -0.95
C ALA A 307 -31.92 -12.16 0.10
N VAL A 308 -30.99 -13.10 0.24
CA VAL A 308 -31.07 -14.21 1.21
C VAL A 308 -31.08 -13.66 2.63
N SER A 309 -31.86 -14.24 3.55
CA SER A 309 -31.96 -13.74 4.93
C SER A 309 -30.70 -14.03 5.75
N ASN A 310 -30.40 -13.16 6.74
CA ASN A 310 -29.30 -13.38 7.68
C ASN A 310 -29.42 -14.72 8.43
N GLU A 311 -30.64 -15.14 8.76
CA GLU A 311 -30.93 -16.43 9.41
C GLU A 311 -30.52 -17.61 8.51
N ALA A 312 -30.78 -17.53 7.21
CA ALA A 312 -30.39 -18.57 6.26
C ALA A 312 -28.86 -18.65 6.09
N VAL A 313 -28.16 -17.51 6.10
CA VAL A 313 -26.69 -17.46 6.09
C VAL A 313 -26.11 -18.01 7.39
N PHE A 314 -26.73 -17.70 8.54
CA PHE A 314 -26.35 -18.25 9.84
C PHE A 314 -26.51 -19.78 9.87
N ASP A 315 -27.62 -20.31 9.34
CA ASP A 315 -27.83 -21.74 9.20
C ASP A 315 -26.86 -22.40 8.21
N LEU A 316 -26.38 -21.68 7.19
CA LEU A 316 -25.33 -22.16 6.30
C LEU A 316 -24.00 -22.35 7.08
N PHE A 317 -23.59 -21.37 7.88
CA PHE A 317 -22.42 -21.49 8.76
C PHE A 317 -22.59 -22.59 9.82
N ARG A 318 -23.79 -22.78 10.36
CA ARG A 318 -24.05 -23.86 11.33
C ARG A 318 -23.93 -25.25 10.69
N ARG A 319 -24.39 -25.41 9.44
CA ARG A 319 -24.30 -26.67 8.69
C ARG A 319 -22.89 -26.99 8.20
N GLN A 320 -22.06 -25.97 7.98
CA GLN A 320 -20.67 -26.12 7.53
C GLN A 320 -19.71 -25.45 8.53
N PRO A 321 -19.21 -26.20 9.53
CA PRO A 321 -18.32 -25.66 10.57
C PRO A 321 -17.03 -25.04 10.01
N ASP A 322 -16.48 -25.63 8.95
CA ASP A 322 -15.24 -25.18 8.29
C ASP A 322 -15.46 -23.99 7.34
N LEU A 323 -16.71 -23.59 7.11
CA LEU A 323 -17.04 -22.40 6.34
C LEU A 323 -16.94 -21.18 7.25
N HIS A 324 -15.97 -20.32 6.96
CA HIS A 324 -15.75 -19.07 7.70
C HIS A 324 -16.23 -17.83 6.95
N THR A 325 -16.39 -17.95 5.63
CA THR A 325 -16.71 -16.83 4.74
C THR A 325 -17.69 -17.27 3.66
N VAL A 326 -18.71 -16.45 3.42
CA VAL A 326 -19.73 -16.64 2.38
C VAL A 326 -19.73 -15.41 1.47
N PRO A 327 -19.35 -15.56 0.19
CA PRO A 327 -19.49 -14.49 -0.79
C PRO A 327 -20.95 -14.22 -1.12
N VAL A 328 -21.28 -12.94 -1.27
CA VAL A 328 -22.59 -12.49 -1.73
C VAL A 328 -22.49 -12.15 -3.21
N VAL A 329 -23.29 -12.83 -4.03
CA VAL A 329 -23.20 -12.82 -5.49
C VAL A 329 -24.60 -12.69 -6.07
N ASP A 330 -24.82 -11.65 -6.87
CA ASP A 330 -26.06 -11.45 -7.64
C ASP A 330 -25.71 -11.50 -9.14
N ASP A 331 -26.47 -12.26 -9.93
CA ASP A 331 -26.25 -12.43 -11.38
C ASP A 331 -24.80 -12.79 -11.75
N GLU A 332 -24.18 -13.70 -11.00
CA GLU A 332 -22.77 -14.13 -11.11
C GLU A 332 -21.72 -13.05 -10.76
N VAL A 333 -22.13 -11.84 -10.35
CA VAL A 333 -21.25 -10.74 -9.97
C VAL A 333 -21.14 -10.66 -8.44
N PRO A 334 -19.93 -10.65 -7.87
CA PRO A 334 -19.76 -10.46 -6.43
C PRO A 334 -20.12 -9.02 -6.03
N VAL A 335 -21.03 -8.91 -5.06
CA VAL A 335 -21.55 -7.63 -4.53
C VAL A 335 -21.19 -7.42 -3.06
N GLY A 336 -20.66 -8.44 -2.39
CA GLY A 336 -20.22 -8.33 -1.01
C GLY A 336 -19.72 -9.67 -0.44
N MET A 337 -19.41 -9.67 0.85
CA MET A 337 -18.93 -10.85 1.57
C MET A 337 -19.45 -10.84 3.02
N LEU A 338 -19.77 -12.02 3.56
CA LEU A 338 -20.14 -12.20 4.96
C LEU A 338 -19.16 -13.15 5.63
N THR A 339 -18.63 -12.74 6.78
CA THR A 339 -17.81 -13.62 7.62
C THR A 339 -18.63 -14.17 8.79
N ARG A 340 -18.28 -15.39 9.21
CA ARG A 340 -18.87 -16.06 10.37
C ARG A 340 -18.72 -15.22 11.62
N ALA A 341 -17.54 -14.62 11.82
CA ALA A 341 -17.25 -13.78 12.98
C ALA A 341 -18.19 -12.58 13.05
N CYS A 342 -18.35 -11.82 11.95
CA CYS A 342 -19.23 -10.65 11.91
C CYS A 342 -20.69 -11.02 12.16
N LEU A 343 -21.17 -12.12 11.59
CA LEU A 343 -22.55 -12.55 11.78
C LEU A 343 -22.82 -13.02 13.21
N ILE A 344 -21.91 -13.80 13.81
CA ILE A 344 -22.02 -14.27 15.20
C ILE A 344 -21.94 -13.10 16.18
N GLU A 345 -21.01 -12.17 15.99
CA GLU A 345 -20.88 -10.99 16.85
C GLU A 345 -22.18 -10.19 16.90
N ARG A 346 -22.76 -9.88 15.73
CA ARG A 346 -24.04 -9.16 15.65
C ARG A 346 -25.21 -9.94 16.25
N PHE A 347 -25.24 -11.26 16.08
CA PHE A 347 -26.29 -12.11 16.65
C PHE A 347 -26.11 -12.41 18.14
N SER A 348 -24.92 -12.15 18.71
CA SER A 348 -24.65 -12.32 20.13
C SER A 348 -25.21 -11.18 20.98
N LEU A 349 -25.55 -10.05 20.36
CA LEU A 349 -26.18 -8.91 21.02
C LEU A 349 -27.68 -9.19 21.28
N PRO A 350 -28.26 -8.71 22.40
CA PRO A 350 -29.66 -8.96 22.75
C PRO A 350 -30.63 -8.51 21.64
N TYR A 351 -31.63 -9.35 21.34
CA TYR A 351 -32.72 -9.10 20.38
C TYR A 351 -32.33 -8.90 18.91
N GLN A 352 -31.03 -8.92 18.57
CA GLN A 352 -30.56 -8.68 17.20
C GLN A 352 -30.98 -9.79 16.24
N ARG A 353 -30.94 -11.06 16.68
CA ARG A 353 -31.31 -12.19 15.82
C ARG A 353 -32.80 -12.19 15.50
N GLU A 354 -33.67 -11.92 16.46
CA GLU A 354 -35.12 -11.83 16.22
C GLU A 354 -35.49 -10.68 15.27
N LEU A 355 -34.80 -9.54 15.38
CA LEU A 355 -35.06 -8.34 14.58
C LEU A 355 -34.47 -8.42 13.15
N TYR A 356 -33.26 -8.94 13.02
CA TYR A 356 -32.48 -8.89 11.78
C TYR A 356 -32.26 -10.25 11.12
N GLY A 357 -32.53 -11.36 11.79
CA GLY A 357 -32.52 -12.72 11.23
C GLY A 357 -33.33 -12.84 9.93
N PRO A 358 -34.62 -12.44 9.89
CA PRO A 358 -35.42 -12.54 8.66
C PRO A 358 -35.08 -11.46 7.61
N LYS A 359 -34.23 -10.47 7.92
CA LYS A 359 -33.87 -9.41 6.98
C LYS A 359 -32.80 -9.87 5.98
N PRO A 360 -32.72 -9.24 4.79
CA PRO A 360 -31.73 -9.61 3.78
C PRO A 360 -30.29 -9.41 4.26
N CYS A 361 -29.40 -10.29 3.80
CA CYS A 361 -28.00 -10.36 4.19
C CYS A 361 -27.17 -9.17 3.70
N ARG A 362 -27.67 -8.45 2.68
CA ARG A 362 -27.10 -7.17 2.21
C ARG A 362 -26.92 -6.11 3.30
N LEU A 363 -27.67 -6.20 4.41
CA LEU A 363 -27.55 -5.26 5.53
C LEU A 363 -26.33 -5.54 6.41
N PHE A 364 -25.81 -6.77 6.34
CA PHE A 364 -24.75 -7.26 7.22
C PHE A 364 -23.47 -7.57 6.46
N MET A 365 -23.54 -7.74 5.14
CA MET A 365 -22.37 -7.99 4.32
C MET A 365 -21.40 -6.82 4.34
N ASP A 366 -20.12 -7.16 4.28
CA ASP A 366 -19.10 -6.23 3.82
C ASP A 366 -19.36 -5.96 2.34
N VAL A 367 -19.62 -4.68 2.03
CA VAL A 367 -19.90 -4.19 0.68
C VAL A 367 -18.64 -3.84 -0.10
N ALA A 368 -17.48 -3.87 0.56
CA ALA A 368 -16.19 -3.56 -0.05
C ALA A 368 -15.15 -4.68 0.18
N PRO A 369 -15.46 -5.95 -0.13
CA PRO A 369 -14.46 -7.01 -0.06
C PRO A 369 -13.37 -6.78 -1.11
N LEU A 370 -12.16 -7.25 -0.83
CA LEU A 370 -11.11 -7.31 -1.84
C LEU A 370 -11.55 -8.29 -2.95
N ILE A 371 -11.71 -7.80 -4.17
CA ILE A 371 -12.06 -8.59 -5.35
C ILE A 371 -10.89 -8.54 -6.32
N VAL A 372 -10.40 -9.70 -6.75
CA VAL A 372 -9.21 -9.81 -7.60
C VAL A 372 -9.51 -10.67 -8.82
N ASP A 373 -8.87 -10.36 -9.94
CA ASP A 373 -8.94 -11.19 -11.14
C ASP A 373 -8.06 -12.43 -10.95
N MET A 374 -8.47 -13.55 -11.52
CA MET A 374 -7.76 -14.82 -11.45
C MET A 374 -6.33 -14.73 -12.02
N HIS A 375 -6.06 -13.77 -12.90
CA HIS A 375 -4.75 -13.56 -13.49
C HIS A 375 -3.85 -12.61 -12.68
N THR A 376 -4.35 -11.97 -11.61
CA THR A 376 -3.57 -11.07 -10.77
C THR A 376 -2.32 -11.78 -10.20
N PRO A 377 -1.10 -11.21 -10.35
CA PRO A 377 0.11 -11.78 -9.76
C PRO A 377 0.08 -11.83 -8.23
N LEU A 378 0.63 -12.88 -7.62
CA LEU A 378 0.61 -13.05 -6.16
C LEU A 378 1.41 -11.97 -5.41
N MET A 379 2.50 -11.46 -5.99
CA MET A 379 3.26 -10.34 -5.41
C MET A 379 2.43 -9.05 -5.36
N THR A 380 1.68 -8.78 -6.43
CA THR A 380 0.77 -7.63 -6.48
C THR A 380 -0.33 -7.78 -5.42
N LEU A 381 -0.91 -8.98 -5.32
CA LEU A 381 -1.91 -9.30 -4.32
C LEU A 381 -1.39 -9.15 -2.88
N SER A 382 -0.14 -9.57 -2.63
CA SER A 382 0.53 -9.41 -1.33
C SER A 382 0.69 -7.95 -0.93
N ARG A 383 1.02 -7.10 -1.91
CA ARG A 383 1.18 -5.67 -1.68
C ARG A 383 -0.16 -5.02 -1.36
N TRP A 384 -1.20 -5.34 -2.13
CA TRP A 384 -2.56 -4.87 -1.86
C TRP A 384 -3.02 -5.24 -0.45
N LEU A 385 -2.75 -6.47 0.01
CA LEU A 385 -3.10 -6.89 1.37
C LEU A 385 -2.24 -6.23 2.45
N ALA A 386 -0.97 -5.92 2.18
CA ALA A 386 -0.08 -5.24 3.13
C ALA A 386 -0.37 -3.73 3.23
N GLU A 387 -0.83 -3.11 2.13
CA GLU A 387 -1.23 -1.70 2.10
C GLU A 387 -2.62 -1.51 2.72
N SER A 388 -3.47 -2.54 2.68
CA SER A 388 -4.81 -2.58 3.30
C SER A 388 -4.77 -2.89 4.81
N GLU A 389 -3.94 -2.19 5.57
CA GLU A 389 -3.92 -2.30 7.04
C GLU A 389 -5.06 -1.48 7.67
N GLY A 390 -6.27 -2.03 7.60
CA GLY A 390 -7.49 -1.44 8.20
C GLY A 390 -8.68 -2.41 8.25
N HIS A 391 -8.65 -3.49 7.48
CA HIS A 391 -9.57 -4.60 7.68
C HIS A 391 -8.98 -5.53 8.74
N GLY A 392 -9.40 -5.36 10.00
CA GLY A 392 -9.08 -6.33 11.05
C GLY A 392 -9.25 -7.75 10.52
N LEU A 393 -8.14 -8.46 10.29
CA LEU A 393 -8.10 -9.81 9.72
C LEU A 393 -9.11 -10.03 8.58
N ALA A 394 -9.05 -9.26 7.48
CA ALA A 394 -9.61 -9.74 6.21
C ALA A 394 -8.81 -10.98 5.78
N ASN A 395 -9.25 -12.15 6.27
CA ASN A 395 -8.59 -13.42 6.00
C ASN A 395 -8.85 -13.90 4.58
N ASP A 396 -9.95 -13.47 3.96
CA ASP A 396 -10.40 -13.96 2.66
C ASP A 396 -10.70 -12.81 1.67
N PHE A 397 -10.47 -13.05 0.38
CA PHE A 397 -10.78 -12.15 -0.74
C PHE A 397 -11.49 -12.92 -1.85
N ILE A 398 -12.26 -12.24 -2.71
CA ILE A 398 -13.00 -12.86 -3.81
C ILE A 398 -12.12 -12.94 -5.05
N ILE A 399 -12.12 -14.09 -5.72
CA ILE A 399 -11.45 -14.27 -7.01
C ILE A 399 -12.50 -14.35 -8.11
N THR A 400 -12.29 -13.55 -9.16
CA THR A 400 -13.16 -13.46 -10.33
C THR A 400 -12.44 -13.87 -11.60
N GLY A 401 -13.18 -14.23 -12.63
CA GLY A 401 -12.66 -14.40 -13.98
C GLY A 401 -13.58 -13.70 -14.95
N ARG A 402 -13.07 -12.72 -15.70
CA ARG A 402 -13.89 -11.85 -16.58
C ARG A 402 -15.06 -11.19 -15.83
N GLY A 403 -14.81 -10.76 -14.59
CA GLY A 403 -15.79 -10.09 -13.72
C GLY A 403 -16.84 -11.00 -13.06
N ARG A 404 -16.79 -12.31 -13.31
CA ARG A 404 -17.72 -13.29 -12.70
C ARG A 404 -17.08 -13.99 -11.51
N TYR A 405 -17.87 -14.26 -10.48
CA TYR A 405 -17.44 -14.98 -9.29
C TYR A 405 -16.92 -16.39 -9.64
N LEU A 406 -15.72 -16.73 -9.15
CA LEU A 406 -15.15 -18.07 -9.29
C LEU A 406 -14.95 -18.77 -7.94
N GLY A 407 -14.66 -18.00 -6.88
CA GLY A 407 -14.30 -18.54 -5.57
C GLY A 407 -13.71 -17.46 -4.67
N ILE A 408 -13.05 -17.90 -3.59
CA ILE A 408 -12.31 -17.03 -2.67
C ILE A 408 -10.85 -17.48 -2.57
N GLY A 409 -9.95 -16.60 -2.16
CA GLY A 409 -8.62 -16.96 -1.68
C GLY A 409 -8.40 -16.38 -0.28
N SER A 410 -7.33 -16.79 0.39
CA SER A 410 -7.00 -16.28 1.72
C SER A 410 -5.60 -15.69 1.82
N SER A 411 -5.41 -14.77 2.76
CA SER A 411 -4.10 -14.19 3.09
C SER A 411 -3.12 -15.27 3.57
N GLN A 412 -3.60 -16.27 4.33
CA GLN A 412 -2.79 -17.41 4.75
C GLN A 412 -2.31 -18.26 3.57
N ASP A 413 -3.20 -18.60 2.64
CA ASP A 413 -2.85 -19.37 1.44
C ASP A 413 -1.89 -18.57 0.55
N LEU A 414 -2.09 -17.24 0.48
CA LEU A 414 -1.17 -16.35 -0.22
C LEU A 414 0.23 -16.43 0.39
N LEU A 415 0.38 -16.18 1.68
CA LEU A 415 1.69 -16.23 2.36
C LEU A 415 2.39 -17.58 2.17
N GLN A 416 1.64 -18.69 2.25
CA GLN A 416 2.18 -20.02 1.96
C GLN A 416 2.64 -20.16 0.51
N ALA A 417 1.86 -19.64 -0.45
CA ALA A 417 2.24 -19.67 -1.86
C ALA A 417 3.49 -18.82 -2.14
N LEU A 418 3.61 -17.65 -1.51
CA LEU A 418 4.79 -16.78 -1.64
C LEU A 418 6.04 -17.41 -1.05
N ASN A 419 5.93 -18.01 0.13
CA ASN A 419 7.06 -18.71 0.76
C ASN A 419 7.53 -19.89 -0.13
N ARG A 420 6.59 -20.64 -0.74
CA ARG A 420 6.95 -21.68 -1.71
C ARG A 420 7.66 -21.12 -2.94
N LEU A 421 7.26 -19.96 -3.46
CA LEU A 421 7.95 -19.29 -4.55
C LEU A 421 9.36 -18.85 -4.16
N GLN A 422 9.52 -18.27 -2.96
CA GLN A 422 10.83 -17.85 -2.42
C GLN A 422 11.78 -19.03 -2.18
N LEU A 423 11.28 -20.12 -1.59
CA LEU A 423 12.07 -21.34 -1.37
C LEU A 423 12.56 -21.94 -2.69
N ARG A 424 11.75 -21.95 -3.75
CA ARG A 424 12.15 -22.42 -5.09
C ARG A 424 13.20 -21.52 -5.73
N ALA A 425 13.10 -20.19 -5.55
CA ALA A 425 14.12 -19.26 -6.03
C ALA A 425 15.47 -19.49 -5.31
N ALA A 426 15.43 -19.67 -3.99
CA ALA A 426 16.61 -19.94 -3.17
C ALA A 426 17.26 -21.31 -3.48
N GLN A 427 16.45 -22.34 -3.77
CA GLN A 427 16.95 -23.68 -4.15
C GLN A 427 17.82 -23.67 -5.41
N HIS A 428 17.62 -22.69 -6.29
CA HIS A 428 18.33 -22.62 -7.56
C HIS A 428 19.29 -21.43 -7.65
N ALA A 429 19.54 -20.72 -6.55
CA ALA A 429 20.55 -19.66 -6.49
C ALA A 429 21.92 -20.22 -6.12
N ASN A 430 22.98 -19.56 -6.59
CA ASN A 430 24.35 -19.88 -6.16
C ASN A 430 24.55 -19.40 -4.71
N PRO A 431 25.01 -20.26 -3.78
CA PRO A 431 25.05 -19.96 -2.34
C PRO A 431 26.00 -18.82 -1.97
N LEU A 432 27.04 -18.57 -2.77
CA LEU A 432 28.06 -17.57 -2.47
C LEU A 432 27.66 -16.15 -2.93
N THR A 433 26.93 -16.06 -4.03
CA THR A 433 26.59 -14.78 -4.69
C THR A 433 25.11 -14.44 -4.65
N GLN A 434 24.25 -15.39 -4.30
CA GLN A 434 22.79 -15.32 -4.37
C GLN A 434 22.22 -15.10 -5.78
N LEU A 435 23.07 -15.14 -6.81
CA LEU A 435 22.65 -15.01 -8.19
C LEU A 435 21.97 -16.29 -8.71
N PRO A 436 21.08 -16.19 -9.71
CA PRO A 436 20.45 -17.34 -10.35
C PRO A 436 21.48 -18.37 -10.84
N GLY A 437 21.29 -19.65 -10.50
CA GLY A 437 22.14 -20.76 -10.92
C GLY A 437 21.72 -21.40 -12.24
N ASN A 438 22.21 -22.61 -12.50
CA ASN A 438 22.08 -23.29 -13.79
C ASN A 438 20.63 -23.47 -14.29
N VAL A 439 19.70 -23.80 -13.40
CA VAL A 439 18.30 -24.05 -13.79
C VAL A 439 17.59 -22.77 -14.30
N PRO A 440 17.65 -21.62 -13.58
CA PRO A 440 17.18 -20.34 -14.10
C PRO A 440 17.87 -19.89 -15.40
N ILE A 441 19.21 -20.03 -15.49
CA ILE A 441 19.99 -19.68 -16.68
C ILE A 441 19.45 -20.42 -17.91
N ASP A 442 19.34 -21.74 -17.80
CA ASP A 442 18.85 -22.62 -18.86
C ASP A 442 17.45 -22.24 -19.32
N ARG A 443 16.56 -21.95 -18.36
CA ARG A 443 15.18 -21.55 -18.64
C ARG A 443 15.13 -20.25 -19.42
N GLN A 444 15.98 -19.27 -19.07
CA GLN A 444 15.99 -17.97 -19.73
C GLN A 444 16.50 -18.06 -21.17
N ILE A 445 17.57 -18.81 -21.41
CA ILE A 445 18.08 -19.06 -22.78
C ILE A 445 16.99 -19.73 -23.64
N GLN A 446 16.32 -20.75 -23.09
CA GLN A 446 15.26 -21.46 -23.82
C GLN A 446 14.08 -20.54 -24.15
N ARG A 447 13.75 -19.58 -23.27
CA ARG A 447 12.70 -18.59 -23.53
C ARG A 447 13.05 -17.68 -24.70
N PHE A 448 14.25 -17.10 -24.72
CA PHE A 448 14.68 -16.23 -25.81
C PHE A 448 14.70 -16.98 -27.15
N LEU A 449 15.15 -18.24 -27.16
CA LEU A 449 15.10 -19.11 -28.33
C LEU A 449 13.65 -19.36 -28.81
N THR A 450 12.75 -19.71 -27.90
CA THR A 450 11.36 -20.06 -28.25
C THR A 450 10.57 -18.84 -28.72
N ALA A 451 10.85 -17.66 -28.15
CA ALA A 451 10.24 -16.40 -28.55
C ALA A 451 10.82 -15.84 -29.86
N GLY A 452 11.89 -16.44 -30.42
CA GLY A 452 12.57 -15.93 -31.61
C GLY A 452 13.18 -14.55 -31.39
N GLN A 453 13.61 -14.24 -30.17
CA GLN A 453 14.20 -12.94 -29.82
C GLN A 453 15.71 -12.96 -30.03
N ALA A 454 16.26 -11.88 -30.57
CA ALA A 454 17.70 -11.67 -30.63
C ALA A 454 18.23 -11.27 -29.24
N PHE A 455 19.38 -11.82 -28.84
CA PHE A 455 20.04 -11.48 -27.59
C PHE A 455 21.54 -11.74 -27.68
N VAL A 456 22.31 -11.26 -26.69
CA VAL A 456 23.75 -11.52 -26.61
C VAL A 456 24.03 -12.40 -25.40
N ALA A 457 24.63 -13.56 -25.62
CA ALA A 457 25.12 -14.42 -24.55
C ALA A 457 26.59 -14.10 -24.28
N CYS A 458 26.89 -13.54 -23.11
CA CYS A 458 28.21 -13.16 -22.67
C CYS A 458 28.65 -14.01 -21.48
N HIS A 459 29.75 -14.73 -21.65
CA HIS A 459 30.33 -15.57 -20.61
C HIS A 459 31.49 -14.84 -19.96
N ALA A 460 31.46 -14.73 -18.63
CA ALA A 460 32.43 -14.01 -17.82
C ALA A 460 33.22 -14.99 -16.94
N ASP A 461 34.54 -14.83 -16.90
CA ASP A 461 35.46 -15.72 -16.17
C ASP A 461 36.71 -14.95 -15.74
N LEU A 462 37.29 -15.33 -14.60
CA LEU A 462 38.50 -14.76 -14.06
C LEU A 462 39.76 -15.43 -14.63
N ASP A 463 40.73 -14.63 -15.01
CA ASP A 463 42.05 -15.08 -15.41
C ASP A 463 42.93 -15.32 -14.18
N HIS A 464 43.76 -16.37 -14.22
CA HIS A 464 44.70 -16.72 -13.14
C HIS A 464 44.08 -16.89 -11.74
N PHE A 465 42.77 -17.20 -11.64
CA PHE A 465 42.06 -17.31 -10.37
C PHE A 465 42.51 -18.50 -9.50
N LYS A 466 42.80 -19.66 -10.10
CA LYS A 466 43.30 -20.82 -9.34
C LYS A 466 44.65 -20.54 -8.63
N PRO A 467 45.70 -20.04 -9.32
CA PRO A 467 46.91 -19.59 -8.64
C PRO A 467 46.67 -18.59 -7.52
N PHE A 468 45.67 -17.71 -7.66
CA PHE A 468 45.30 -16.76 -6.60
C PHE A 468 44.77 -17.50 -5.36
N ASN A 469 43.85 -18.44 -5.53
CA ASN A 469 43.32 -19.24 -4.41
C ASN A 469 44.40 -20.10 -3.74
N ASP A 470 45.33 -20.64 -4.52
CA ASP A 470 46.42 -21.46 -4.00
C ASP A 470 47.37 -20.66 -3.08
N VAL A 471 47.50 -19.33 -3.30
CA VAL A 471 48.35 -18.44 -2.50
C VAL A 471 47.60 -17.74 -1.37
N PHE A 472 46.41 -17.22 -1.65
CA PHE A 472 45.67 -16.35 -0.72
C PHE A 472 44.52 -17.06 0.01
N GLY A 473 44.25 -18.32 -0.35
CA GLY A 473 43.21 -19.15 0.24
C GLY A 473 41.81 -18.86 -0.32
N TYR A 474 40.94 -19.87 -0.19
CA TYR A 474 39.57 -19.82 -0.73
C TYR A 474 38.71 -18.68 -0.19
N ARG A 475 38.93 -18.24 1.06
CA ARG A 475 38.18 -17.09 1.62
C ARG A 475 38.44 -15.80 0.84
N CYS A 476 39.70 -15.53 0.49
CA CYS A 476 40.04 -14.39 -0.35
C CYS A 476 39.53 -14.59 -1.78
N GLY A 477 39.53 -15.83 -2.28
CA GLY A 477 38.91 -16.19 -3.54
C GLY A 477 37.41 -15.87 -3.59
N ASP A 478 36.69 -16.22 -2.53
CA ASP A 478 35.27 -15.94 -2.38
C ASP A 478 34.99 -14.43 -2.42
N ASP A 479 35.85 -13.61 -1.79
CA ASP A 479 35.74 -12.15 -1.86
C ASP A 479 35.87 -11.61 -3.30
N VAL A 480 36.75 -12.21 -4.11
CA VAL A 480 36.91 -11.87 -5.54
C VAL A 480 35.68 -12.30 -6.34
N ILE A 481 35.13 -13.50 -6.11
CA ILE A 481 33.89 -13.97 -6.78
C ILE A 481 32.71 -13.06 -6.41
N GLN A 482 32.58 -12.68 -5.15
CA GLN A 482 31.56 -11.75 -4.70
C GLN A 482 31.74 -10.34 -5.28
N LEU A 483 32.98 -9.86 -5.41
CA LEU A 483 33.28 -8.62 -6.11
C LEU A 483 32.82 -8.70 -7.57
N LEU A 484 33.14 -9.78 -8.28
CA LEU A 484 32.70 -9.99 -9.66
C LEU A 484 31.17 -9.99 -9.75
N GLY A 485 30.49 -10.75 -8.90
CA GLY A 485 29.02 -10.79 -8.87
C GLY A 485 28.39 -9.40 -8.65
N ARG A 486 28.94 -8.60 -7.74
CA ARG A 486 28.50 -7.21 -7.50
C ARG A 486 28.73 -6.30 -8.72
N VAL A 487 29.92 -6.36 -9.33
CA VAL A 487 30.26 -5.55 -10.50
C VAL A 487 29.34 -5.89 -11.68
N LEU A 488 29.16 -7.17 -11.99
CA LEU A 488 28.28 -7.60 -13.07
C LEU A 488 26.83 -7.19 -12.82
N SER A 489 26.35 -7.33 -11.57
CA SER A 489 24.98 -6.95 -11.19
C SER A 489 24.72 -5.45 -11.30
N ALA A 490 25.71 -4.61 -10.96
CA ALA A 490 25.57 -3.16 -10.99
C ALA A 490 25.42 -2.58 -12.42
N HIS A 491 25.94 -3.29 -13.43
CA HIS A 491 25.90 -2.87 -14.83
C HIS A 491 24.80 -3.56 -15.65
N ALA A 492 24.25 -4.67 -15.16
CA ALA A 492 23.13 -5.36 -15.81
C ALA A 492 21.80 -4.62 -15.54
N ASP A 493 20.98 -4.40 -16.57
CA ASP A 493 19.64 -3.87 -16.38
C ASP A 493 18.70 -5.02 -16.01
N ALA A 494 18.28 -5.12 -14.75
CA ALA A 494 17.42 -6.20 -14.26
C ALA A 494 16.05 -6.27 -14.97
N GLY A 495 15.62 -5.21 -15.68
CA GLY A 495 14.41 -5.20 -16.51
C GLY A 495 14.61 -5.80 -17.91
N GLN A 496 15.84 -5.85 -18.43
CA GLN A 496 16.12 -6.24 -19.82
C GLN A 496 17.09 -7.42 -19.94
N ASP A 497 18.10 -7.46 -19.07
CA ASP A 497 19.21 -8.39 -19.08
C ASP A 497 19.02 -9.47 -18.00
N PHE A 498 19.75 -10.57 -18.13
CA PHE A 498 19.77 -11.65 -17.14
C PHE A 498 21.20 -11.98 -16.74
N LEU A 499 21.49 -12.00 -15.44
CA LEU A 499 22.77 -12.42 -14.88
C LEU A 499 22.59 -13.71 -14.09
N GLY A 500 23.45 -14.69 -14.35
CA GLY A 500 23.50 -15.93 -13.59
C GLY A 500 24.93 -16.33 -13.22
N HIS A 501 25.05 -17.15 -12.18
CA HIS A 501 26.31 -17.70 -11.70
C HIS A 501 26.26 -19.23 -11.80
N ILE A 502 27.06 -19.78 -12.71
CA ILE A 502 27.13 -21.21 -13.02
C ILE A 502 27.84 -21.97 -11.88
N GLY A 503 29.02 -21.49 -11.49
CA GLY A 503 29.81 -21.99 -10.36
C GLY A 503 31.27 -21.55 -10.44
N GLY A 504 31.96 -21.49 -9.30
CA GLY A 504 33.35 -21.03 -9.24
C GLY A 504 33.49 -19.57 -9.69
N ASP A 505 34.29 -19.35 -10.71
CA ASP A 505 34.52 -18.06 -11.38
C ASP A 505 33.71 -17.89 -12.68
N ASP A 506 32.85 -18.84 -13.04
CA ASP A 506 32.06 -18.81 -14.28
C ASP A 506 30.67 -18.13 -14.09
N PHE A 507 30.47 -17.02 -14.80
CA PHE A 507 29.22 -16.25 -14.83
C PHE A 507 28.69 -16.14 -16.26
N ILE A 508 27.38 -15.94 -16.40
CA ILE A 508 26.74 -15.72 -17.69
C ILE A 508 25.81 -14.51 -17.63
N LEU A 509 25.93 -13.65 -18.65
CA LEU A 509 25.05 -12.52 -18.88
C LEU A 509 24.32 -12.74 -20.21
N LEU A 510 23.01 -12.54 -20.19
CA LEU A 510 22.17 -12.54 -21.39
C LEU A 510 21.66 -11.12 -21.56
N PHE A 511 22.21 -10.38 -22.51
CA PHE A 511 21.82 -9.00 -22.76
C PHE A 511 20.72 -8.92 -23.81
N ARG A 512 19.72 -8.08 -23.52
CA ARG A 512 18.82 -7.52 -24.54
C ARG A 512 19.07 -6.03 -24.75
N SER A 513 19.82 -5.42 -23.83
CA SER A 513 20.17 -4.01 -23.93
C SER A 513 21.04 -3.74 -25.18
N PRO A 514 20.75 -2.68 -25.95
CA PRO A 514 21.51 -2.36 -27.17
C PRO A 514 22.94 -1.89 -26.88
N ASP A 515 23.18 -1.36 -25.67
CA ASP A 515 24.46 -0.84 -25.19
C ASP A 515 25.34 -1.90 -24.49
N TRP A 516 25.05 -3.19 -24.67
CA TRP A 516 25.73 -4.30 -23.99
C TRP A 516 27.27 -4.27 -24.11
N GLN A 517 27.82 -3.80 -25.24
CA GLN A 517 29.28 -3.70 -25.41
C GLN A 517 29.89 -2.66 -24.45
N ALA A 518 29.27 -1.49 -24.35
CA ALA A 518 29.70 -0.44 -23.44
C ALA A 518 29.56 -0.91 -21.98
N LYS A 519 28.48 -1.64 -21.65
CA LYS A 519 28.31 -2.28 -20.34
C LYS A 519 29.43 -3.26 -20.03
N CYS A 520 29.79 -4.14 -20.97
CA CYS A 520 30.90 -5.08 -20.80
C CYS A 520 32.25 -4.37 -20.59
N GLU A 521 32.53 -3.30 -21.34
CA GLU A 521 33.76 -2.51 -21.16
C GLU A 521 33.80 -1.83 -19.78
N ALA A 522 32.66 -1.29 -19.32
CA ALA A 522 32.55 -0.72 -17.99
C ALA A 522 32.73 -1.78 -16.89
N MET A 523 32.15 -2.98 -17.05
CA MET A 523 32.35 -4.12 -16.12
C MET A 523 33.82 -4.50 -16.01
N LEU A 524 34.56 -4.56 -17.13
CA LEU A 524 36.00 -4.84 -17.13
C LEU A 524 36.78 -3.78 -16.33
N ALA A 525 36.53 -2.50 -16.61
CA ALA A 525 37.21 -1.39 -15.96
C ALA A 525 36.90 -1.33 -14.45
N ASP A 526 35.64 -1.56 -14.07
CA ASP A 526 35.17 -1.51 -12.68
C ASP A 526 35.69 -2.69 -11.87
N PHE A 527 35.74 -3.88 -12.47
CA PHE A 527 36.35 -5.04 -11.84
C PHE A 527 37.84 -4.80 -11.58
N SER A 528 38.59 -4.26 -12.55
CA SER A 528 40.01 -3.93 -12.35
C SER A 528 40.24 -2.93 -11.20
N ARG A 529 39.39 -1.89 -11.09
CA ARG A 529 39.46 -0.94 -9.97
C ARG A 529 39.09 -1.59 -8.63
N GLY A 530 38.07 -2.44 -8.63
CA GLY A 530 37.67 -3.21 -7.44
C GLY A 530 38.77 -4.14 -6.97
N MET A 531 39.43 -4.84 -7.89
CA MET A 531 40.51 -5.77 -7.60
C MET A 531 41.73 -5.05 -7.01
N ALA A 532 42.11 -3.90 -7.57
CA ALA A 532 43.20 -3.07 -7.03
C ALA A 532 42.93 -2.67 -5.57
N ARG A 533 41.70 -2.20 -5.26
CA ARG A 533 41.30 -1.84 -3.89
C ARG A 533 41.28 -3.04 -2.94
N LEU A 534 40.83 -4.20 -3.42
CA LEU A 534 40.79 -5.42 -2.63
C LEU A 534 42.22 -5.83 -2.22
N LEU A 535 43.18 -5.76 -3.14
CA LEU A 535 44.60 -6.03 -2.89
C LEU A 535 45.26 -5.00 -1.97
N GLU A 536 44.97 -3.71 -2.15
CA GLU A 536 45.42 -2.65 -1.25
C GLU A 536 44.94 -2.88 0.19
N GLY A 537 43.66 -3.27 0.35
CA GLY A 537 43.08 -3.61 1.65
C GLY A 537 43.77 -4.80 2.34
N MET A 538 44.42 -5.69 1.57
CA MET A 538 45.24 -6.78 2.10
C MET A 538 46.68 -6.35 2.46
N GLY A 539 47.00 -5.06 2.36
CA GLY A 539 48.33 -4.51 2.65
C GLY A 539 49.40 -4.90 1.62
N ARG A 540 48.98 -5.21 0.38
CA ARG A 540 49.88 -5.67 -0.68
C ARG A 540 49.84 -4.67 -1.83
N VAL A 541 51.01 -4.23 -2.29
CA VAL A 541 51.11 -3.28 -3.40
C VAL A 541 50.72 -4.01 -4.69
N ALA A 542 49.56 -3.64 -5.23
CA ALA A 542 48.86 -4.24 -6.36
C ALA A 542 49.58 -4.21 -7.72
N ALA A 543 50.87 -3.81 -7.79
CA ALA A 543 51.54 -3.54 -9.06
C ALA A 543 52.54 -4.62 -9.53
N ALA A 544 52.94 -5.55 -8.66
CA ALA A 544 54.11 -6.39 -8.93
C ALA A 544 53.80 -7.90 -8.96
N GLY A 545 52.54 -8.32 -9.10
CA GLY A 545 52.16 -9.75 -9.13
C GLY A 545 52.53 -10.53 -7.85
N TYR A 546 52.38 -11.85 -7.89
CA TYR A 546 52.75 -12.75 -6.78
C TYR A 546 53.42 -14.03 -7.31
N GLU A 547 54.30 -14.63 -6.52
CA GLU A 547 54.89 -15.94 -6.85
C GLU A 547 53.98 -17.07 -6.37
N ALA A 548 53.68 -18.03 -7.24
CA ALA A 548 52.99 -19.27 -6.89
C ALA A 548 53.65 -20.47 -7.57
N GLU A 549 53.58 -21.65 -6.96
CA GLU A 549 54.01 -22.89 -7.60
C GLU A 549 52.97 -23.33 -8.64
N ASP A 550 53.41 -23.64 -9.85
CA ASP A 550 52.56 -24.29 -10.84
C ASP A 550 52.34 -25.78 -10.50
N ARG A 551 51.51 -26.48 -11.28
CA ARG A 551 51.20 -27.90 -11.05
C ARG A 551 52.42 -28.85 -11.17
N GLN A 552 53.57 -28.33 -11.60
CA GLN A 552 54.84 -29.06 -11.71
C GLN A 552 55.83 -28.68 -10.60
N GLY A 553 55.40 -27.86 -9.62
CA GLY A 553 56.22 -27.41 -8.50
C GLY A 553 57.23 -26.33 -8.86
N GLN A 554 57.10 -25.68 -10.03
CA GLN A 554 57.96 -24.55 -10.39
C GLN A 554 57.35 -23.23 -9.93
N ARG A 555 58.15 -22.38 -9.26
CA ARG A 555 57.74 -21.02 -8.94
C ARG A 555 57.59 -20.20 -10.21
N ARG A 556 56.39 -19.67 -10.44
CA ARG A 556 56.09 -18.72 -11.50
C ARG A 556 55.51 -17.44 -10.92
N HIS A 557 55.78 -16.35 -11.62
CA HIS A 557 55.18 -15.07 -11.35
C HIS A 557 53.79 -14.98 -12.00
N TYR A 558 52.78 -14.58 -11.23
CA TYR A 558 51.40 -14.39 -11.69
C TYR A 558 50.96 -12.95 -11.48
N ASP A 559 50.36 -12.39 -12.52
CA ASP A 559 49.66 -11.11 -12.41
C ASP A 559 48.37 -11.28 -11.58
N PRO A 560 47.86 -10.20 -10.98
CA PRO A 560 46.55 -10.21 -10.33
C PRO A 560 45.43 -10.72 -11.25
N PRO A 561 44.42 -11.43 -10.72
CA PRO A 561 43.24 -11.83 -11.48
C PRO A 561 42.63 -10.68 -12.28
N THR A 562 42.41 -10.94 -13.57
CA THR A 562 41.71 -10.03 -14.49
C THR A 562 40.43 -10.70 -14.99
N LEU A 563 39.54 -9.92 -15.61
CA LEU A 563 38.25 -10.41 -16.09
C LEU A 563 38.31 -10.59 -17.62
N SER A 564 37.88 -11.76 -18.07
CA SER A 564 37.70 -12.08 -19.49
C SER A 564 36.23 -12.29 -19.81
N LEU A 565 35.74 -11.59 -20.84
CA LEU A 565 34.37 -11.65 -21.33
C LEU A 565 34.33 -12.21 -22.76
N GLY A 566 33.54 -13.24 -22.98
CA GLY A 566 33.28 -13.83 -24.30
C GLY A 566 31.82 -13.70 -24.70
N ALA A 567 31.53 -12.86 -25.69
CA ALA A 567 30.17 -12.56 -26.13
C ALA A 567 29.84 -13.18 -27.50
N VAL A 568 28.62 -13.71 -27.63
CA VAL A 568 28.06 -14.29 -28.85
C VAL A 568 26.72 -13.62 -29.13
N LEU A 569 26.56 -13.07 -30.34
CA LEU A 569 25.28 -12.56 -30.80
C LEU A 569 24.40 -13.74 -31.26
N VAL A 570 23.26 -13.90 -30.60
CA VAL A 570 22.30 -14.96 -30.88
C VAL A 570 21.15 -14.36 -31.68
N GLU A 571 21.19 -14.59 -33.00
CA GLU A 571 20.11 -14.21 -33.91
C GLU A 571 19.01 -15.29 -33.93
N PRO A 572 17.74 -14.92 -34.21
CA PRO A 572 16.65 -15.88 -34.32
C PRO A 572 16.96 -16.98 -35.35
N GLY A 573 16.88 -18.24 -34.93
CA GLY A 573 17.13 -19.41 -35.78
C GLY A 573 18.61 -19.74 -36.05
N ALA A 574 19.57 -18.96 -35.54
CA ALA A 574 21.00 -19.25 -35.70
C ALA A 574 21.47 -20.46 -34.87
N TYR A 575 20.78 -20.73 -33.76
CA TYR A 575 21.07 -21.82 -32.83
C TYR A 575 19.79 -22.62 -32.55
N GLN A 576 19.91 -23.95 -32.47
CA GLN A 576 18.76 -24.86 -32.29
C GLN A 576 18.60 -25.32 -30.84
N SER A 577 19.63 -25.15 -29.99
CA SER A 577 19.57 -25.55 -28.60
C SER A 577 20.43 -24.67 -27.70
N ARG A 578 20.03 -24.60 -26.43
CA ARG A 578 20.80 -23.95 -25.36
C ARG A 578 22.24 -24.43 -25.25
N HIS A 579 22.49 -25.71 -25.53
CA HIS A 579 23.82 -26.31 -25.45
C HIS A 579 24.77 -25.71 -26.50
N GLN A 580 24.27 -25.40 -27.70
CA GLN A 580 25.09 -24.76 -28.73
C GLN A 580 25.46 -23.32 -28.36
N ILE A 581 24.56 -22.59 -27.69
CA ILE A 581 24.82 -21.22 -27.23
C ILE A 581 25.84 -21.22 -26.09
N ALA A 582 25.66 -22.08 -25.08
CA ALA A 582 26.61 -22.21 -23.98
C ALA A 582 28.01 -22.60 -24.48
N GLN A 583 28.08 -23.53 -25.44
CA GLN A 583 29.35 -23.91 -26.08
C GLN A 583 29.99 -22.73 -26.83
N ALA A 584 29.22 -22.04 -27.67
CA ALA A 584 29.74 -20.89 -28.42
C ALA A 584 30.24 -19.77 -27.49
N ALA A 585 29.50 -19.49 -26.40
CA ALA A 585 29.89 -18.49 -25.41
C ALA A 585 31.16 -18.91 -24.65
N SER A 586 31.29 -20.20 -24.31
CA SER A 586 32.51 -20.74 -23.71
C SER A 586 33.71 -20.69 -24.68
N GLU A 587 33.51 -20.95 -25.97
CA GLU A 587 34.56 -20.84 -26.99
C GLU A 587 35.00 -19.38 -27.18
N ALA A 588 34.05 -18.45 -27.20
CA ALA A 588 34.31 -17.01 -27.23
C ALA A 588 35.12 -16.56 -26.01
N LYS A 589 34.76 -17.05 -24.81
CA LYS A 589 35.56 -16.86 -23.59
C LYS A 589 36.99 -17.36 -23.78
N THR A 590 37.18 -18.58 -24.30
CA THR A 590 38.52 -19.14 -24.51
C THR A 590 39.36 -18.27 -25.45
N GLN A 591 38.75 -17.58 -26.42
CA GLN A 591 39.48 -16.60 -27.25
C GLN A 591 39.81 -15.32 -26.48
N ALA A 592 38.93 -14.84 -25.57
CA ALA A 592 39.21 -13.70 -24.71
C ALA A 592 40.46 -13.95 -23.86
N LYS A 593 40.55 -15.12 -23.21
CA LYS A 593 41.69 -15.52 -22.34
C LYS A 593 43.05 -15.64 -23.05
N LYS A 594 43.09 -15.59 -24.38
CA LYS A 594 44.37 -15.58 -25.14
C LYS A 594 45.03 -14.21 -25.15
N ARG A 595 44.29 -13.15 -24.83
CA ARG A 595 44.82 -11.79 -24.73
C ARG A 595 45.22 -11.53 -23.28
N VAL A 596 46.31 -10.79 -23.10
CA VAL A 596 46.81 -10.45 -21.77
C VAL A 596 46.02 -9.26 -21.22
N GLY A 597 45.46 -9.42 -20.02
CA GLY A 597 44.71 -8.38 -19.31
C GLY A 597 43.20 -8.39 -19.60
N PRO A 598 42.45 -7.42 -19.01
CA PRO A 598 41.00 -7.36 -19.12
C PRO A 598 40.55 -7.28 -20.58
N CYS A 599 39.71 -8.21 -21.02
CA CYS A 599 39.37 -8.32 -22.44
C CYS A 599 37.91 -8.70 -22.69
N LEU A 600 37.30 -8.06 -23.69
CA LEU A 600 36.08 -8.48 -24.34
C LEU A 600 36.40 -9.10 -25.70
N TYR A 601 35.96 -10.33 -25.92
CA TYR A 601 35.95 -10.98 -27.23
C TYR A 601 34.52 -11.14 -27.72
N VAL A 602 34.24 -10.65 -28.93
CA VAL A 602 32.93 -10.81 -29.58
C VAL A 602 33.09 -11.78 -30.73
N GLU A 603 32.40 -12.93 -30.66
CA GLU A 603 32.38 -13.89 -31.75
C GLU A 603 31.57 -13.32 -32.92
N ARG A 604 32.24 -13.16 -34.06
CA ARG A 604 31.67 -12.59 -35.29
C ARG A 604 31.41 -13.66 -36.35
N ARG A 605 31.85 -14.90 -36.13
CA ARG A 605 31.63 -16.02 -37.05
C ARG A 605 30.23 -16.56 -36.87
N ARG A 606 29.45 -16.58 -37.96
CA ARG A 606 28.12 -17.21 -37.96
C ARG A 606 28.27 -18.72 -37.87
N PRO A 607 27.47 -19.42 -37.03
CA PRO A 607 27.40 -20.87 -37.11
C PRO A 607 27.00 -21.26 -38.54
N ARG A 608 27.78 -22.15 -39.18
CA ARG A 608 27.37 -22.73 -40.46
C ARG A 608 26.04 -23.43 -40.20
N ALA A 609 24.99 -23.05 -40.94
CA ALA A 609 23.75 -23.81 -40.95
C ALA A 609 24.13 -25.27 -41.22
N SER A 610 23.93 -26.12 -40.22
CA SER A 610 24.04 -27.56 -40.37
C SER A 610 23.15 -27.93 -41.55
N SER A 611 23.77 -28.42 -42.63
CA SER A 611 23.05 -28.95 -43.77
C SER A 611 22.02 -29.94 -43.26
N ALA A 612 20.77 -29.74 -43.63
CA ALA A 612 19.64 -30.61 -43.32
C ALA A 612 20.07 -32.08 -43.29
N ALA A 613 19.78 -32.76 -42.19
CA ALA A 613 19.81 -34.21 -42.17
C ALA A 613 18.95 -34.72 -43.34
N PRO A 614 19.42 -35.71 -44.12
CA PRO A 614 18.67 -36.18 -45.27
C PRO A 614 17.38 -36.84 -44.78
N SER A 615 16.25 -36.26 -45.18
CA SER A 615 14.96 -36.92 -45.12
C SER A 615 14.90 -37.99 -46.22
N ALA A 616 14.83 -39.26 -45.83
CA ALA A 616 13.91 -40.26 -46.40
C ALA A 616 14.26 -41.66 -45.88
N THR A 617 13.29 -42.24 -45.17
CA THR A 617 12.69 -43.52 -45.55
C THR A 617 13.50 -44.39 -46.52
N SER A 618 14.13 -45.44 -45.99
CA SER A 618 14.19 -46.72 -46.69
C SER A 618 13.93 -47.84 -45.67
N LEU A 619 12.84 -48.57 -45.91
CA LEU A 619 12.56 -49.85 -45.29
C LEU A 619 13.65 -50.85 -45.70
N SER A 620 14.16 -51.61 -44.73
CA SER A 620 14.59 -53.00 -44.99
C SER A 620 14.43 -53.82 -43.72
N THR A 621 13.45 -54.70 -43.76
CA THR A 621 13.30 -55.92 -42.97
C THR A 621 14.59 -56.74 -42.87
N ALA A 622 14.90 -57.29 -41.69
CA ALA A 622 15.02 -58.74 -41.45
C ALA A 622 15.88 -59.11 -40.20
N SER A 623 15.40 -60.14 -39.49
CA SER A 623 16.13 -61.13 -38.65
C SER A 623 16.46 -60.74 -37.20
N LEU A 624 15.73 -61.27 -36.20
CA LEU A 624 15.93 -62.57 -35.50
C LEU A 624 17.24 -62.66 -34.69
N GLY A 625 17.11 -62.85 -33.38
CA GLY A 625 18.24 -63.16 -32.50
C GLY A 625 17.88 -63.28 -31.02
N VAL A 626 17.27 -64.40 -30.65
CA VAL A 626 17.00 -64.85 -29.27
C VAL A 626 18.30 -65.23 -28.55
N ALA A 627 18.46 -64.83 -27.28
CA ALA A 627 19.09 -65.56 -26.15
C ALA A 627 19.25 -64.55 -24.98
N GLY A 628 18.81 -64.77 -23.74
CA GLY A 628 18.68 -66.01 -22.98
C GLY A 628 19.92 -66.22 -22.11
N LYS A 629 19.89 -65.73 -20.85
CA LYS A 629 20.58 -66.25 -19.63
C LYS A 629 20.46 -65.19 -18.52
N GLU A 630 19.59 -65.33 -17.51
CA GLU A 630 19.64 -66.20 -16.32
C GLU A 630 20.87 -66.02 -15.39
N GLN A 631 20.54 -65.93 -14.09
CA GLN A 631 21.32 -66.11 -12.85
C GLN A 631 21.91 -64.85 -12.18
N GLY A 632 21.31 -64.47 -11.03
CA GLY A 632 21.89 -63.60 -9.99
C GLY A 632 22.84 -64.38 -9.07
N PRO A 633 22.85 -64.20 -7.74
CA PRO A 633 22.50 -63.03 -6.90
C PRO A 633 23.71 -62.62 -6.02
N THR A 634 23.64 -61.51 -5.28
CA THR A 634 24.04 -61.46 -3.85
C THR A 634 23.78 -60.10 -3.21
N ASP A 635 22.95 -60.12 -2.17
CA ASP A 635 23.01 -59.19 -1.03
C ASP A 635 24.42 -59.19 -0.41
N ARG A 636 24.89 -58.01 0.01
CA ARG A 636 25.52 -57.77 1.33
C ARG A 636 25.83 -56.29 1.54
N ASN A 637 25.20 -55.75 2.59
CA ASN A 637 25.71 -54.75 3.53
C ASN A 637 26.63 -53.64 3.00
N LEU A 638 26.08 -52.42 2.89
CA LEU A 638 26.42 -51.26 3.74
C LEU A 638 25.46 -50.09 3.46
#